data_AF-A0A8C7N9Q5-F1
#
_entry.id   AF-A0A8C7N9Q5-F1
#
_cell.length_a   1.000
_cell.length_b   1.000
_cell.length_c   1.000
_cell.angle_alpha   90.00
_cell.angle_beta   90.00
_cell.angle_gamma   90.00
#
_symmetry.space_group_name_H-M   'P 1'
#
loop_
_entity.id
_entity.type
_entity.pdbx_description
1 polymer ?
#
loop_
_entity_poly.entity_id
_entity_poly.type
_entity_poly.pdbx_seq_one_letter_code
_entity_poly.pdbx_strand_id
1 'polypeptide(L)'
;PFQPPHPVDWQKRCVALEMQLLRFRLQAGKIRELLAEKMQELELRVTESDQRAERAKKQIHVMEEKLKHANVQPSANVQPSESENSVFRRYQDLTNQVQEKDAVIKRLEVQLEKQILVRAQEAKIIEEKAAKIKDWVTFKLREVSVARIHYLLHFLVETDIDDGLPDSMEGVVEGAEGPPQEGVSFVGLAEGLERLDPEVLKPPTPPLHRFPSWVRQRERERERERERERERERERERERDGGVLFYPAAGPFTHLIYKNITVPVYTTLKGKATQISSVPLHDDDSGSEDDSGSLASLRTSTLGPERKGSTPGSPRAVKRGVSMSSISSESDYAIPPDAYSLESDYSEPEHKVQRTSSYSCESLREPMLEKSGYLLKMGSQVKAWKRRWFILRNGEIFYYKSPSDVIRKPQGQMELNSSCRIARGEGAQTFQLITEKKTFFLTADSPNILEEWIRVLQNIFKVQASSPIAMETTTAKPTVRGWLTKVKHGHSKLVWCSLVNKVFYYYRNQDDKLPLGQLRMCEAVVEEVDRSCDSDEDYEAGGRGFLSSHCTLVVHPREQSPTYLLIGTKQEKDTWLYHLTVAAGSSASFKVGTEYEQLVGNLLDVEGDPDSALWRSESLCFCKDGLRSPLTTLPSEALQTEALKLFKSCQLFINVLVESPSIDYHMSLAQNALQVCLTHPELQNEMYCQLIKQTNRRTPHNSSLTQCWQLLAVCVALFLPQQHFLWYLRQYLQRHADPRSEVGKYAVYCQRSVERTLQNGEREAKPSRMEVLSILLRNPYHHSLPFSIPVHFMNITYQVVGFDGSTTVDEFLSTLTQRVGMRKPHLSGFALFTDDPSGRDLEHCLQPSVKICDVISKWEQALKELHPGKYEGTRIVRLMYKSRLCFRAQAKGETERERLLLTYQVNDEVHQGHFPVNKELALEVAALMAQVGSGFGEERAPSSASCSSPQPKTQQILLQALGRFYPKHYKQDCSMDQLRDLSERLATKWSVLRGCSASECVRIYLTVARKWPLFGAKLFHAKPLPLSSVEQSQVWLAVNEDGLCVLDYTMVSVCLGSCLYVCFLSAFTIVQVMM
;
A
#
# COMPACT_ATOMS: atom_id res chain seq x y z
N PRO A 1 -52.22 9.22 21.29
CA PRO A 1 -51.08 9.06 22.22
C PRO A 1 -49.77 9.50 21.56
N PHE A 2 -49.31 10.73 21.85
CA PHE A 2 -47.99 11.21 21.43
C PHE A 2 -46.99 10.95 22.55
N GLN A 3 -45.82 10.39 22.24
CA GLN A 3 -44.66 10.45 23.14
C GLN A 3 -44.03 11.85 23.05
N PRO A 4 -43.60 12.46 24.16
CA PRO A 4 -42.80 13.68 24.12
C PRO A 4 -41.39 13.36 23.60
N PRO A 5 -40.75 14.29 22.85
CA PRO A 5 -39.35 14.12 22.44
C PRO A 5 -38.42 14.20 23.66
N HIS A 6 -37.34 13.41 23.66
CA HIS A 6 -36.32 13.47 24.71
C HIS A 6 -35.73 14.89 24.86
N PRO A 7 -35.45 15.35 26.09
CA PRO A 7 -34.85 16.66 26.32
C PRO A 7 -33.46 16.72 25.68
N VAL A 8 -33.29 17.65 24.74
CA VAL A 8 -32.00 17.89 24.08
C VAL A 8 -31.06 18.58 25.07
N ASP A 9 -29.92 17.96 25.37
CA ASP A 9 -28.84 18.58 26.12
C ASP A 9 -28.18 19.70 25.29
N TRP A 10 -28.78 20.88 25.35
CA TRP A 10 -28.29 22.09 24.69
C TRP A 10 -26.95 22.56 25.26
N GLN A 11 -26.61 22.20 26.50
CA GLN A 11 -25.35 22.62 27.13
C GLN A 11 -24.17 21.89 26.48
N LYS A 12 -24.25 20.56 26.31
CA LYS A 12 -23.30 19.78 25.50
C LYS A 12 -23.26 20.28 24.05
N ARG A 13 -24.41 20.64 23.47
CA ARG A 13 -24.51 21.10 22.07
C ARG A 13 -23.87 22.47 21.84
N CYS A 14 -24.00 23.40 22.77
CA CYS A 14 -23.30 24.69 22.77
C CYS A 14 -21.79 24.51 22.91
N VAL A 15 -21.31 23.70 23.86
CA VAL A 15 -19.87 23.42 24.02
C VAL A 15 -19.27 22.77 22.76
N ALA A 16 -20.01 21.87 22.10
CA ALA A 16 -19.59 21.28 20.82
C ALA A 16 -19.48 22.33 19.70
N LEU A 17 -20.43 23.27 19.61
CA LEU A 17 -20.41 24.37 18.64
C LEU A 17 -19.29 25.39 18.93
N GLU A 18 -19.00 25.70 20.20
CA GLU A 18 -17.87 26.56 20.58
C GLU A 18 -16.53 25.90 20.22
N MET A 19 -16.37 24.59 20.46
CA MET A 19 -15.21 23.83 20.02
C MET A 19 -15.05 23.79 18.49
N GLN A 20 -16.16 23.69 17.73
CA GLN A 20 -16.12 23.78 16.27
C GLN A 20 -15.76 25.20 15.79
N LEU A 21 -16.31 26.25 16.40
CA LEU A 21 -15.99 27.64 16.09
C LEU A 21 -14.52 27.97 16.38
N LEU A 22 -13.97 27.44 17.48
CA LEU A 22 -12.55 27.59 17.83
C LEU A 22 -11.64 26.87 16.81
N ARG A 23 -11.97 25.63 16.41
CA ARG A 23 -11.25 24.91 15.35
C ARG A 23 -11.28 25.66 14.03
N PHE A 24 -12.45 26.19 13.63
CA PHE A 24 -12.60 26.96 12.40
C PHE A 24 -11.79 28.27 12.44
N ARG A 25 -11.76 28.98 13.58
CA ARG A 25 -10.92 30.17 13.77
C ARG A 25 -9.42 29.85 13.66
N LEU A 26 -8.97 28.73 14.22
CA LEU A 26 -7.57 28.27 14.11
C LEU A 26 -7.21 27.88 12.65
N GLN A 27 -8.09 27.16 11.95
CA GLN A 27 -7.91 26.85 10.53
C GLN A 27 -7.87 28.11 9.66
N ALA A 28 -8.79 29.05 9.87
CA ALA A 28 -8.81 30.33 9.16
C ALA A 28 -7.59 31.22 9.50
N GLY A 29 -7.00 31.09 10.70
CA GLY A 29 -5.69 31.67 11.01
C GLY A 29 -4.61 31.08 10.12
N LYS A 30 -4.42 29.76 10.18
CA LYS A 30 -3.36 29.05 9.45
C LYS A 30 -3.47 29.16 7.92
N ILE A 31 -4.69 29.27 7.37
CA ILE A 31 -4.91 29.53 5.94
C ILE A 31 -4.39 30.92 5.53
N ARG A 32 -4.61 31.96 6.36
CA ARG A 32 -4.11 33.32 6.08
C ARG A 32 -2.58 33.41 6.21
N GLU A 33 -2.01 32.69 7.18
CA GLU A 33 -0.57 32.55 7.38
C GLU A 33 0.11 31.94 6.15
N LEU A 34 -0.39 30.80 5.67
CA LEU A 34 0.08 30.14 4.43
C LEU A 34 -0.13 30.99 3.16
N LEU A 35 -1.18 31.82 3.12
CA LEU A 35 -1.42 32.77 2.02
C LEU A 35 -0.39 33.89 2.01
N ALA A 36 -0.02 34.42 3.18
CA ALA A 36 1.02 35.45 3.31
C ALA A 36 2.40 34.90 2.90
N GLU A 37 2.77 33.70 3.38
CA GLU A 37 4.01 33.02 2.97
C GLU A 37 4.07 32.82 1.44
N LYS A 38 2.95 32.37 0.83
CA LYS A 38 2.88 32.16 -0.63
C LYS A 38 2.91 33.46 -1.43
N MET A 39 2.41 34.56 -0.88
CA MET A 39 2.49 35.87 -1.52
C MET A 39 3.93 36.39 -1.54
N GLN A 40 4.65 36.29 -0.40
CA GLN A 40 6.08 36.64 -0.34
C GLN A 40 6.95 35.76 -1.25
N GLU A 41 6.65 34.46 -1.36
CA GLU A 41 7.36 33.57 -2.31
C GLU A 41 7.16 34.00 -3.77
N LEU A 42 5.98 34.50 -4.13
CA LEU A 42 5.68 35.00 -5.47
C LEU A 42 6.36 36.36 -5.72
N GLU A 43 6.33 37.28 -4.77
CA GLU A 43 7.03 38.58 -4.83
C GLU A 43 8.54 38.41 -5.02
N LEU A 44 9.15 37.45 -4.32
CA LEU A 44 10.56 37.11 -4.48
C LEU A 44 10.86 36.53 -5.88
N ARG A 45 9.97 35.68 -6.42
CA ARG A 45 10.13 35.11 -7.77
C ARG A 45 9.95 36.14 -8.88
N VAL A 46 9.07 37.13 -8.70
CA VAL A 46 8.92 38.27 -9.63
C VAL A 46 10.21 39.09 -9.63
N THR A 47 10.70 39.50 -8.47
CA THR A 47 11.94 40.30 -8.37
C THR A 47 13.19 39.56 -8.86
N GLU A 48 13.29 38.23 -8.68
CA GLU A 48 14.32 37.41 -9.35
C GLU A 48 14.16 37.38 -10.88
N SER A 49 12.93 37.34 -11.39
CA SER A 49 12.65 37.36 -12.82
C SER A 49 13.04 38.69 -13.45
N ASP A 50 12.70 39.80 -12.81
CA ASP A 50 13.05 41.15 -13.26
C ASP A 50 14.57 41.35 -13.28
N GLN A 51 15.28 40.90 -12.23
CA GLN A 51 16.75 40.89 -12.22
C GLN A 51 17.35 40.05 -13.35
N ARG A 52 16.71 38.93 -13.72
CA ARG A 52 17.17 38.06 -14.82
C ARG A 52 16.94 38.74 -16.18
N ALA A 53 15.78 39.37 -16.38
CA ALA A 53 15.48 40.17 -17.56
C ALA A 53 16.44 41.36 -17.71
N GLU A 54 16.74 42.08 -16.63
CA GLU A 54 17.63 43.25 -16.67
C GLU A 54 19.10 42.88 -16.93
N ARG A 55 19.54 41.69 -16.48
CA ARG A 55 20.84 41.12 -16.88
C ARG A 55 20.86 40.76 -18.38
N ALA A 56 19.77 40.24 -18.93
CA ALA A 56 19.66 39.93 -20.36
C ALA A 56 19.67 41.20 -21.23
N LYS A 57 18.93 42.26 -20.86
CA LYS A 57 19.00 43.58 -21.53
C LYS A 57 20.43 44.13 -21.58
N LYS A 58 21.16 44.05 -20.46
CA LYS A 58 22.56 44.49 -20.38
C LYS A 58 23.49 43.66 -21.26
N GLN A 59 23.26 42.36 -21.43
CA GLN A 59 24.01 41.54 -22.38
C GLN A 59 23.69 41.89 -23.83
N ILE A 60 22.41 42.14 -24.18
CA ILE A 60 22.01 42.61 -25.51
C ILE A 60 22.69 43.94 -25.83
N HIS A 61 22.66 44.90 -24.92
CA HIS A 61 23.29 46.21 -25.13
C HIS A 61 24.83 46.11 -25.34
N VAL A 62 25.51 45.22 -24.61
CA VAL A 62 26.94 44.92 -24.84
C VAL A 62 27.19 44.22 -26.19
N MET A 63 26.22 43.48 -26.73
CA MET A 63 26.31 42.92 -28.09
C MET A 63 26.02 43.98 -29.17
N GLU A 64 25.08 44.89 -28.95
CA GLU A 64 24.82 46.04 -29.83
C GLU A 64 26.06 46.94 -29.93
N GLU A 65 26.69 47.27 -28.80
CA GLU A 65 27.94 48.03 -28.78
C GLU A 65 29.05 47.33 -29.56
N LYS A 66 29.22 46.02 -29.41
CA LYS A 66 30.21 45.24 -30.18
C LYS A 66 29.89 45.22 -31.68
N LEU A 67 28.61 45.14 -32.06
CA LEU A 67 28.17 45.24 -33.46
C LEU A 67 28.44 46.61 -34.06
N LYS A 68 28.24 47.71 -33.31
CA LYS A 68 28.62 49.06 -33.76
C LYS A 68 30.13 49.15 -33.98
N HIS A 69 30.94 48.69 -33.03
CA HIS A 69 32.41 48.72 -33.14
C HIS A 69 32.93 47.89 -34.33
N ALA A 70 32.26 46.78 -34.68
CA ALA A 70 32.61 45.98 -35.86
C ALA A 70 32.32 46.68 -37.21
N ASN A 71 31.43 47.68 -37.24
CA ASN A 71 30.96 48.33 -38.46
C ASN A 71 31.75 49.61 -38.86
N VAL A 72 32.84 49.96 -38.15
CA VAL A 72 33.53 51.26 -38.28
C VAL A 72 34.94 51.13 -38.93
N GLN A 73 35.15 50.10 -39.75
CA GLN A 73 36.32 50.03 -40.65
C GLN A 73 35.94 49.58 -42.07
N PRO A 74 35.66 50.51 -43.00
CA PRO A 74 35.72 50.23 -44.42
C PRO A 74 37.18 50.21 -44.90
N SER A 75 37.61 49.12 -45.51
CA SER A 75 38.84 49.04 -46.30
C SER A 75 38.62 48.11 -47.49
N ALA A 76 39.24 48.44 -48.62
CA ALA A 76 38.71 48.07 -49.93
C ALA A 76 39.10 46.66 -50.44
N ASN A 77 38.37 46.22 -51.46
CA ASN A 77 38.69 45.11 -52.38
C ASN A 77 38.71 43.68 -51.83
N VAL A 78 37.52 43.10 -51.60
CA VAL A 78 37.21 41.70 -51.99
C VAL A 78 35.79 41.67 -52.58
N GLN A 79 35.51 40.74 -53.51
CA GLN A 79 34.15 40.48 -54.00
C GLN A 79 33.34 39.69 -52.96
N PRO A 80 32.01 39.88 -52.86
CA PRO A 80 31.21 39.28 -51.79
C PRO A 80 31.15 37.75 -51.91
N SER A 81 31.52 37.07 -50.84
CA SER A 81 31.47 35.61 -50.76
C SER A 81 30.05 35.12 -50.43
N GLU A 82 29.69 33.89 -50.83
CA GLU A 82 28.35 33.32 -50.53
C GLU A 82 28.03 33.29 -49.02
N SER A 83 29.07 33.20 -48.18
CA SER A 83 29.02 33.33 -46.72
C SER A 83 28.35 34.61 -46.24
N GLU A 84 28.60 35.76 -46.86
CA GLU A 84 28.07 37.05 -46.40
C GLU A 84 26.57 37.17 -46.71
N ASN A 85 26.15 36.72 -47.89
CA ASN A 85 24.73 36.60 -48.27
C ASN A 85 23.97 35.52 -47.46
N SER A 86 24.69 34.58 -46.84
CA SER A 86 24.12 33.64 -45.86
C SER A 86 23.91 34.33 -44.51
N VAL A 87 24.92 35.03 -43.99
CA VAL A 87 24.87 35.74 -42.70
C VAL A 87 23.83 36.87 -42.73
N PHE A 88 23.74 37.65 -43.81
CA PHE A 88 22.76 38.73 -43.94
C PHE A 88 21.31 38.22 -43.90
N ARG A 89 20.99 37.17 -44.68
CA ARG A 89 19.67 36.51 -44.60
C ARG A 89 19.38 35.98 -43.19
N ARG A 90 20.35 35.30 -42.57
CA ARG A 90 20.19 34.72 -41.23
C ARG A 90 20.02 35.78 -40.13
N TYR A 91 20.61 36.96 -40.29
CA TYR A 91 20.38 38.14 -39.44
C TYR A 91 18.97 38.71 -39.63
N GLN A 92 18.50 38.81 -40.89
CA GLN A 92 17.17 39.30 -41.21
C GLN A 92 16.07 38.34 -40.72
N ASP A 93 16.26 37.03 -40.85
CA ASP A 93 15.39 36.00 -40.28
C ASP A 93 15.33 36.09 -38.74
N LEU A 94 16.47 36.35 -38.08
CA LEU A 94 16.51 36.57 -36.63
C LEU A 94 15.74 37.82 -36.22
N THR A 95 15.88 38.91 -36.97
CA THR A 95 15.19 40.18 -36.73
C THR A 95 13.67 40.00 -36.87
N ASN A 96 13.23 39.28 -37.90
CA ASN A 96 11.83 38.92 -38.10
C ASN A 96 11.29 38.07 -36.93
N GLN A 97 12.03 37.07 -36.46
CA GLN A 97 11.64 36.26 -35.29
C GLN A 97 11.61 37.06 -33.98
N VAL A 98 12.46 38.07 -33.81
CA VAL A 98 12.43 38.96 -32.63
C VAL A 98 11.17 39.82 -32.69
N GLN A 99 10.87 40.45 -33.82
CA GLN A 99 9.64 41.25 -33.99
C GLN A 99 8.36 40.43 -33.80
N GLU A 100 8.32 39.19 -34.29
CA GLU A 100 7.19 38.28 -34.05
C GLU A 100 7.04 37.96 -32.56
N LYS A 101 8.14 37.71 -31.84
CA LYS A 101 8.13 37.42 -30.40
C LYS A 101 7.75 38.63 -29.56
N ASP A 102 8.20 39.83 -29.90
CA ASP A 102 7.75 41.07 -29.25
C ASP A 102 6.25 41.31 -29.46
N ALA A 103 5.73 40.97 -30.65
CA ALA A 103 4.30 41.01 -30.92
C ALA A 103 3.51 39.93 -30.15
N VAL A 104 4.11 38.76 -29.86
CA VAL A 104 3.54 37.75 -28.95
C VAL A 104 3.53 38.27 -27.51
N ILE A 105 4.65 38.82 -27.02
CA ILE A 105 4.80 39.36 -25.67
C ILE A 105 3.74 40.43 -25.40
N LYS A 106 3.59 41.42 -26.29
CA LYS A 106 2.54 42.46 -26.16
C LYS A 106 1.12 41.93 -26.14
N ARG A 107 0.84 40.81 -26.84
CA ARG A 107 -0.47 40.14 -26.76
C ARG A 107 -0.68 39.43 -25.43
N LEU A 108 0.37 38.85 -24.85
CA LEU A 108 0.33 38.19 -23.54
C LEU A 108 0.21 39.21 -22.39
N GLU A 109 0.90 40.36 -22.49
CA GLU A 109 0.77 41.48 -21.53
C GLU A 109 -0.68 41.98 -21.45
N VAL A 110 -1.30 42.28 -22.60
CA VAL A 110 -2.72 42.70 -22.68
C VAL A 110 -3.70 41.60 -22.21
N GLN A 111 -3.33 40.31 -22.34
CA GLN A 111 -4.12 39.21 -21.75
C GLN A 111 -3.96 39.13 -20.22
N LEU A 112 -2.76 39.38 -19.71
CA LEU A 112 -2.46 39.39 -18.28
C LEU A 112 -3.17 40.55 -17.57
N GLU A 113 -3.14 41.76 -18.11
CA GLU A 113 -3.89 42.92 -17.59
C GLU A 113 -5.40 42.64 -17.50
N LYS A 114 -5.97 42.02 -18.54
CA LYS A 114 -7.38 41.60 -18.54
C LYS A 114 -7.66 40.54 -17.45
N GLN A 115 -6.76 39.59 -17.24
CA GLN A 115 -6.91 38.59 -16.17
C GLN A 115 -6.77 39.20 -14.76
N ILE A 116 -5.92 40.21 -14.59
CA ILE A 116 -5.79 40.98 -13.34
C ILE A 116 -7.10 41.73 -13.06
N LEU A 117 -7.67 42.43 -14.05
CA LEU A 117 -8.93 43.14 -13.91
C LEU A 117 -10.10 42.21 -13.55
N VAL A 118 -10.21 41.05 -14.20
CA VAL A 118 -11.22 40.03 -13.87
C VAL A 118 -11.06 39.55 -12.42
N ARG A 119 -9.84 39.22 -11.98
CA ARG A 119 -9.59 38.77 -10.60
C ARG A 119 -9.86 39.84 -9.55
N ALA A 120 -9.59 41.11 -9.85
CA ALA A 120 -9.96 42.22 -8.97
C ALA A 120 -11.48 42.32 -8.79
N GLN A 121 -12.25 42.08 -9.87
CA GLN A 121 -13.70 42.07 -9.82
C GLN A 121 -14.27 40.83 -9.10
N GLU A 122 -13.67 39.66 -9.28
CA GLU A 122 -13.98 38.44 -8.51
C GLU A 122 -13.70 38.63 -7.01
N ALA A 123 -12.56 39.23 -6.65
CA ALA A 123 -12.19 39.53 -5.27
C ALA A 123 -13.22 40.43 -4.58
N LYS A 124 -13.68 41.50 -5.25
CA LYS A 124 -14.74 42.37 -4.75
C LYS A 124 -16.06 41.62 -4.51
N ILE A 125 -16.45 40.72 -5.43
CA ILE A 125 -17.65 39.87 -5.28
C ILE A 125 -17.50 38.90 -4.09
N ILE A 126 -16.30 38.40 -3.81
CA ILE A 126 -16.00 37.56 -2.64
C ILE A 126 -16.08 38.39 -1.35
N GLU A 127 -15.57 39.61 -1.34
CA GLU A 127 -15.62 40.52 -0.19
C GLU A 127 -17.07 40.93 0.16
N GLU A 128 -17.90 41.28 -0.84
CA GLU A 128 -19.33 41.55 -0.64
C GLU A 128 -20.09 40.34 -0.08
N LYS A 129 -19.72 39.12 -0.50
CA LYS A 129 -20.29 37.88 0.06
C LYS A 129 -19.81 37.63 1.49
N ALA A 130 -18.55 37.90 1.79
CA ALA A 130 -18.00 37.78 3.14
C ALA A 130 -18.64 38.78 4.11
N ALA A 131 -18.92 40.02 3.67
CA ALA A 131 -19.69 41.00 4.44
C ALA A 131 -21.11 40.48 4.76
N LYS A 132 -21.86 40.03 3.75
CA LYS A 132 -23.22 39.46 3.95
C LYS A 132 -23.23 38.25 4.89
N ILE A 133 -22.20 37.40 4.86
CA ILE A 133 -22.04 36.29 5.81
C ILE A 133 -21.73 36.80 7.23
N LYS A 134 -20.84 37.79 7.38
CA LYS A 134 -20.53 38.43 8.67
C LYS A 134 -21.78 39.06 9.29
N ASP A 135 -22.60 39.73 8.51
CA ASP A 135 -23.82 40.40 8.96
C ASP A 135 -24.91 39.37 9.34
N TRP A 136 -25.05 38.29 8.58
CA TRP A 136 -25.92 37.16 8.96
C TRP A 136 -25.46 36.47 10.26
N VAL A 137 -24.15 36.30 10.47
CA VAL A 137 -23.60 35.75 11.71
C VAL A 137 -23.83 36.70 12.90
N THR A 138 -23.66 38.01 12.73
CA THR A 138 -23.94 38.96 13.83
C THR A 138 -25.44 39.07 14.14
N PHE A 139 -26.31 38.95 13.14
CA PHE A 139 -27.76 38.84 13.33
C PHE A 139 -28.13 37.57 14.12
N LYS A 140 -27.63 36.39 13.72
CA LYS A 140 -27.88 35.12 14.43
C LYS A 140 -27.31 35.13 15.87
N LEU A 141 -26.16 35.78 16.09
CA LEU A 141 -25.62 35.98 17.45
C LEU A 141 -26.50 36.92 18.29
N ARG A 142 -27.16 37.93 17.70
CA ARG A 142 -28.16 38.77 18.39
C ARG A 142 -29.41 37.97 18.75
N GLU A 143 -29.96 37.16 17.84
CA GLU A 143 -31.10 36.27 18.15
C GLU A 143 -30.79 35.33 19.32
N VAL A 144 -29.62 34.67 19.30
CA VAL A 144 -29.17 33.79 20.38
C VAL A 144 -28.97 34.57 21.70
N SER A 145 -28.52 35.82 21.63
CA SER A 145 -28.38 36.68 22.81
C SER A 145 -29.73 37.08 23.40
N VAL A 146 -30.71 37.43 22.56
CA VAL A 146 -32.09 37.74 23.00
C VAL A 146 -32.76 36.50 23.59
N ALA A 147 -32.65 35.34 22.94
CA ALA A 147 -33.16 34.08 23.47
C ALA A 147 -32.54 33.73 24.84
N ARG A 148 -31.23 33.96 25.02
CA ARG A 148 -30.54 33.78 26.30
C ARG A 148 -31.01 34.76 27.38
N ILE A 149 -31.30 36.01 27.04
CA ILE A 149 -31.87 36.99 27.99
C ILE A 149 -33.29 36.59 28.40
N HIS A 150 -34.12 36.16 27.44
CA HIS A 150 -35.47 35.69 27.72
C HIS A 150 -35.47 34.45 28.63
N TYR A 151 -34.55 33.51 28.40
CA TYR A 151 -34.35 32.34 29.25
C TYR A 151 -33.84 32.70 30.67
N LEU A 152 -32.99 33.73 30.79
CA LEU A 152 -32.54 34.24 32.10
C LEU A 152 -33.66 34.95 32.88
N LEU A 153 -34.59 35.65 32.21
CA LEU A 153 -35.79 36.17 32.87
C LEU A 153 -36.71 35.05 33.34
N HIS A 154 -36.95 34.04 32.51
CA HIS A 154 -37.77 32.87 32.88
C HIS A 154 -37.21 32.17 34.12
N PHE A 155 -35.90 31.91 34.12
CA PHE A 155 -35.22 31.25 35.23
C PHE A 155 -35.23 32.09 36.53
N LEU A 156 -35.17 33.42 36.44
CA LEU A 156 -35.32 34.30 37.61
C LEU A 156 -36.73 34.27 38.21
N VAL A 157 -37.77 34.17 37.38
CA VAL A 157 -39.16 34.06 37.83
C VAL A 157 -39.45 32.68 38.44
N GLU A 158 -38.79 31.62 37.97
CA GLU A 158 -38.90 30.27 38.52
C GLU A 158 -38.13 30.06 39.84
N THR A 159 -37.19 30.93 40.21
CA THR A 159 -36.38 30.78 41.45
C THR A 159 -36.92 31.47 42.71
N ASP A 160 -37.96 32.30 42.60
CA ASP A 160 -38.56 33.00 43.76
C ASP A 160 -39.79 32.27 44.35
N ILE A 161 -40.03 31.01 43.96
CA ILE A 161 -41.14 30.18 44.48
C ILE A 161 -40.64 28.78 44.87
N ASP A 162 -40.55 28.56 46.19
CA ASP A 162 -40.77 27.31 46.97
C ASP A 162 -39.70 27.04 48.06
N ASP A 163 -39.89 27.68 49.23
CA ASP A 163 -39.37 27.26 50.54
C ASP A 163 -40.19 28.03 51.62
N GLY A 164 -40.70 27.39 52.68
CA GLY A 164 -41.82 27.99 53.44
C GLY A 164 -41.99 27.70 54.93
N LEU A 165 -42.51 28.73 55.63
CA LEU A 165 -43.32 28.73 56.88
C LEU A 165 -42.72 28.12 58.17
N PRO A 166 -43.30 28.36 59.37
CA PRO A 166 -44.44 29.24 59.73
C PRO A 166 -44.11 30.32 60.80
N ASP A 167 -44.98 31.32 61.02
CA ASP A 167 -45.93 31.37 62.16
C ASP A 167 -46.85 32.63 62.15
N SER A 168 -47.94 32.57 62.93
CA SER A 168 -48.83 33.64 63.44
C SER A 168 -49.57 34.62 62.50
N MET A 169 -50.87 34.31 62.28
CA MET A 169 -52.05 35.13 62.67
C MET A 169 -52.60 36.29 61.77
N GLU A 170 -53.93 36.24 61.55
CA GLU A 170 -54.87 37.27 60.99
C GLU A 170 -54.65 37.77 59.53
N GLY A 171 -55.65 37.89 58.63
CA GLY A 171 -57.07 37.45 58.63
C GLY A 171 -57.92 38.15 57.54
N VAL A 172 -59.08 37.59 57.13
CA VAL A 172 -60.21 38.23 56.38
C VAL A 172 -59.96 38.57 54.87
N VAL A 173 -60.86 38.44 53.86
CA VAL A 173 -62.13 37.70 53.53
C VAL A 173 -62.38 37.78 51.99
N GLU A 174 -62.99 36.74 51.36
CA GLU A 174 -63.66 36.69 50.01
C GLU A 174 -62.90 37.16 48.73
N GLY A 175 -63.23 36.75 47.47
CA GLY A 175 -64.19 35.73 46.99
C GLY A 175 -64.38 35.71 45.43
N ALA A 176 -65.00 34.65 44.91
CA ALA A 176 -65.70 34.46 43.61
C ALA A 176 -64.98 34.48 42.20
N GLU A 177 -64.98 33.29 41.56
CA GLU A 177 -65.39 32.92 40.16
C GLU A 177 -64.82 33.59 38.86
N GLY A 178 -64.89 32.85 37.72
CA GLY A 178 -64.39 33.20 36.36
C GLY A 178 -65.52 33.40 35.31
N PRO A 179 -65.46 32.90 34.04
CA PRO A 179 -64.39 32.16 33.35
C PRO A 179 -63.91 32.74 31.94
N PRO A 180 -64.18 32.21 30.70
CA PRO A 180 -63.08 31.88 29.76
C PRO A 180 -63.19 32.34 28.25
N GLN A 181 -62.19 31.91 27.44
CA GLN A 181 -62.12 31.68 25.96
C GLN A 181 -61.26 32.58 25.02
N GLU A 182 -60.42 31.87 24.25
CA GLU A 182 -60.04 31.97 22.80
C GLU A 182 -60.02 33.30 22.01
N GLY A 183 -58.97 33.54 21.19
CA GLY A 183 -59.05 34.50 20.07
C GLY A 183 -57.73 35.04 19.47
N VAL A 184 -57.23 34.40 18.41
CA VAL A 184 -56.06 34.76 17.57
C VAL A 184 -56.07 36.20 16.99
N SER A 185 -54.92 36.90 16.94
CA SER A 185 -54.29 37.38 15.67
C SER A 185 -52.95 38.13 15.85
N PHE A 186 -52.31 38.47 14.71
CA PHE A 186 -50.96 39.04 14.56
C PHE A 186 -51.04 40.38 13.80
N VAL A 187 -49.96 41.18 13.85
CA VAL A 187 -49.83 42.56 13.29
C VAL A 187 -50.55 43.64 14.12
N GLY A 188 -49.77 44.49 14.81
CA GLY A 188 -50.35 45.66 15.51
C GLY A 188 -49.47 46.39 16.52
N LEU A 189 -48.15 46.50 16.34
CA LEU A 189 -47.28 47.32 17.21
C LEU A 189 -45.93 47.72 16.53
N ALA A 190 -46.00 48.12 15.26
CA ALA A 190 -44.86 48.63 14.50
C ALA A 190 -44.76 50.18 14.49
N GLU A 191 -45.75 50.86 15.06
CA GLU A 191 -45.80 52.32 15.21
C GLU A 191 -45.88 52.62 16.71
N GLY A 192 -44.83 53.25 17.27
CA GLY A 192 -44.78 53.54 18.71
C GLY A 192 -43.41 53.74 19.37
N LEU A 193 -42.29 53.49 18.67
CA LEU A 193 -40.95 53.67 19.27
C LEU A 193 -39.93 54.47 18.44
N GLU A 194 -40.34 55.11 17.33
CA GLU A 194 -39.53 56.19 16.73
C GLU A 194 -39.78 57.52 17.47
N ARG A 195 -39.22 57.65 18.68
CA ARG A 195 -38.98 58.92 19.39
C ARG A 195 -38.22 58.70 20.70
N LEU A 196 -36.90 58.91 20.66
CA LEU A 196 -36.07 59.46 21.76
C LEU A 196 -34.62 59.64 21.26
N ASP A 197 -33.87 60.57 21.87
CA ASP A 197 -32.66 61.18 21.28
C ASP A 197 -31.35 60.58 21.86
N PRO A 198 -30.27 60.36 21.06
CA PRO A 198 -29.19 59.43 21.43
C PRO A 198 -27.96 60.09 22.12
N GLU A 199 -28.16 60.97 23.11
CA GLU A 199 -27.05 61.67 23.82
C GLU A 199 -27.10 61.58 25.37
N VAL A 200 -28.01 60.80 25.97
CA VAL A 200 -28.09 60.65 27.45
C VAL A 200 -27.95 59.19 27.89
N LEU A 201 -26.73 58.79 28.28
CA LEU A 201 -26.43 57.85 29.39
C LEU A 201 -24.90 57.58 29.53
N LYS A 202 -24.19 58.44 30.30
CA LYS A 202 -22.86 58.17 30.88
C LYS A 202 -22.77 58.86 32.24
N PRO A 203 -22.33 58.15 33.29
CA PRO A 203 -21.01 58.39 33.90
C PRO A 203 -20.39 57.11 34.51
N PRO A 204 -19.29 57.16 35.30
CA PRO A 204 -17.98 57.77 35.06
C PRO A 204 -16.83 56.71 35.16
N THR A 205 -15.60 57.13 35.49
CA THR A 205 -14.39 56.29 35.68
C THR A 205 -13.52 56.96 36.75
N PRO A 206 -13.02 56.28 37.81
CA PRO A 206 -11.83 55.39 37.80
C PRO A 206 -12.08 54.10 38.67
N PRO A 207 -11.11 53.30 39.19
CA PRO A 207 -9.63 53.35 39.15
C PRO A 207 -8.96 52.00 38.72
N LEU A 208 -7.98 51.49 39.49
CA LEU A 208 -7.04 50.42 39.11
C LEU A 208 -6.85 49.31 40.18
N HIS A 209 -6.39 48.15 39.70
CA HIS A 209 -5.76 47.01 40.42
C HIS A 209 -6.58 46.14 41.42
N ARG A 210 -6.90 44.92 40.96
CA ARG A 210 -6.29 43.69 41.51
C ARG A 210 -6.22 42.57 40.45
N PHE A 211 -5.24 41.67 40.58
CA PHE A 211 -4.88 40.63 39.59
C PHE A 211 -5.43 39.22 39.98
N PRO A 212 -5.26 38.11 39.21
CA PRO A 212 -6.40 37.26 38.86
C PRO A 212 -6.38 35.84 39.46
N SER A 213 -7.52 35.14 39.31
CA SER A 213 -7.82 33.82 39.90
C SER A 213 -7.14 32.60 39.23
N TRP A 214 -6.07 32.79 38.45
CA TRP A 214 -5.44 31.72 37.64
C TRP A 214 -4.88 30.55 38.48
N VAL A 215 -4.66 30.75 39.78
CA VAL A 215 -4.29 29.70 40.75
C VAL A 215 -5.36 28.61 40.84
N ARG A 216 -6.65 28.97 40.97
CA ARG A 216 -7.77 28.02 41.07
C ARG A 216 -7.99 27.20 39.80
N GLN A 217 -7.49 27.66 38.66
CA GLN A 217 -7.52 26.87 37.42
C GLN A 217 -6.42 25.81 37.44
N ARG A 218 -5.20 26.20 37.83
CA ARG A 218 -4.05 25.30 37.98
C ARG A 218 -4.20 24.28 39.14
N GLU A 219 -5.07 24.55 40.10
CA GLU A 219 -5.43 23.57 41.13
C GLU A 219 -6.37 22.49 40.57
N ARG A 220 -7.46 22.87 39.88
CA ARG A 220 -8.35 21.89 39.22
C ARG A 220 -7.68 21.06 38.13
N GLU A 221 -6.66 21.59 37.46
CA GLU A 221 -5.86 20.81 36.51
C GLU A 221 -5.02 19.74 37.23
N ARG A 222 -4.32 20.09 38.32
CA ARG A 222 -3.57 19.10 39.14
C ARG A 222 -4.48 18.10 39.86
N GLU A 223 -5.70 18.49 40.19
CA GLU A 223 -6.71 17.60 40.78
C GLU A 223 -7.12 16.50 39.78
N ARG A 224 -7.43 16.89 38.54
CA ARG A 224 -7.69 15.97 37.42
C ARG A 224 -6.47 15.15 37.00
N GLU A 225 -5.27 15.68 37.20
CA GLU A 225 -4.01 14.97 36.94
C GLU A 225 -3.79 13.85 37.96
N ARG A 226 -3.99 14.13 39.26
CA ARG A 226 -3.97 13.14 40.35
C ARG A 226 -5.10 12.11 40.25
N GLU A 227 -6.26 12.50 39.75
CA GLU A 227 -7.38 11.59 39.48
C GLU A 227 -7.00 10.53 38.44
N ARG A 228 -6.40 10.96 37.32
CA ARG A 228 -5.85 10.07 36.28
C ARG A 228 -4.65 9.24 36.76
N GLU A 229 -3.87 9.77 37.69
CA GLU A 229 -2.74 9.04 38.30
C GLU A 229 -3.24 7.89 39.17
N ARG A 230 -4.24 8.14 40.02
CA ARG A 230 -4.96 7.10 40.79
C ARG A 230 -5.69 6.08 39.92
N GLU A 231 -6.20 6.50 38.77
CA GLU A 231 -6.85 5.61 37.80
C GLU A 231 -5.84 4.64 37.18
N ARG A 232 -4.66 5.13 36.77
CA ARG A 232 -3.53 4.30 36.30
C ARG A 232 -2.94 3.41 37.39
N GLU A 233 -2.96 3.85 38.64
CA GLU A 233 -2.50 3.06 39.78
C GLU A 233 -3.43 1.85 40.00
N ARG A 234 -4.75 2.04 39.89
CA ARG A 234 -5.76 0.97 39.91
C ARG A 234 -5.67 0.01 38.71
N GLU A 235 -5.26 0.48 37.53
CA GLU A 235 -4.95 -0.41 36.40
C GLU A 235 -3.72 -1.29 36.70
N ARG A 236 -2.65 -0.71 37.27
CA ARG A 236 -1.45 -1.45 37.67
C ARG A 236 -1.66 -2.45 38.80
N GLU A 237 -2.64 -2.23 39.68
CA GLU A 237 -3.06 -3.24 40.66
C GLU A 237 -3.79 -4.40 39.98
N ARG A 238 -4.66 -4.14 39.00
CA ARG A 238 -5.33 -5.19 38.20
C ARG A 238 -4.36 -6.02 37.37
N GLU A 239 -3.28 -5.42 36.87
CA GLU A 239 -2.21 -6.15 36.15
C GLU A 239 -1.38 -7.09 37.05
N ARG A 240 -1.47 -6.99 38.39
CA ARG A 240 -0.72 -7.87 39.31
C ARG A 240 -1.41 -9.19 39.65
N ASP A 241 -2.73 -9.27 39.49
CA ASP A 241 -3.54 -10.42 39.95
C ASP A 241 -4.10 -11.27 38.78
N GLY A 242 -3.73 -10.93 37.54
CA GLY A 242 -4.16 -11.62 36.31
C GLY A 242 -3.12 -12.63 35.78
N GLY A 243 -3.42 -13.92 35.88
CA GLY A 243 -2.53 -15.00 35.41
C GLY A 243 -2.41 -15.12 33.89
N VAL A 244 -1.16 -15.26 33.42
CA VAL A 244 -0.66 -15.69 32.10
C VAL A 244 -1.70 -16.08 31.02
N LEU A 245 -1.68 -15.35 29.90
CA LEU A 245 -2.12 -15.84 28.58
C LEU A 245 -0.97 -15.76 27.57
N PHE A 246 -0.69 -16.86 26.87
CA PHE A 246 0.29 -16.92 25.77
C PHE A 246 -0.33 -16.43 24.46
N TYR A 247 0.47 -15.72 23.65
CA TYR A 247 0.18 -15.46 22.23
C TYR A 247 1.40 -15.78 21.35
N PRO A 248 1.23 -16.21 20.08
CA PRO A 248 2.32 -16.74 19.28
C PRO A 248 3.25 -15.67 18.70
N ALA A 249 4.53 -16.00 18.55
CA ALA A 249 5.50 -15.17 17.84
C ALA A 249 5.37 -15.34 16.31
N ALA A 250 4.37 -14.69 15.71
CA ALA A 250 4.23 -14.53 14.27
C ALA A 250 3.62 -13.16 13.94
N GLY A 251 4.21 -12.43 12.97
CA GLY A 251 3.71 -11.12 12.55
C GLY A 251 2.45 -11.24 11.68
N PRO A 252 1.51 -10.27 11.73
CA PRO A 252 0.23 -10.33 10.99
C PRO A 252 0.40 -9.95 9.51
N PHE A 253 1.15 -10.75 8.76
CA PHE A 253 1.33 -10.60 7.30
C PHE A 253 1.04 -11.87 6.49
N THR A 254 0.51 -12.91 7.14
CA THR A 254 0.03 -14.15 6.50
C THR A 254 -1.29 -14.59 7.12
N HIS A 255 -2.22 -15.06 6.27
CA HIS A 255 -3.58 -15.52 6.59
C HIS A 255 -4.59 -14.43 6.99
N LEU A 256 -5.39 -13.99 6.00
CA LEU A 256 -6.85 -13.78 6.13
C LEU A 256 -7.47 -13.48 4.74
N ILE A 257 -7.61 -14.52 3.91
CA ILE A 257 -8.42 -14.45 2.69
C ILE A 257 -9.88 -14.76 3.08
N TYR A 258 -10.83 -14.05 2.45
CA TYR A 258 -12.28 -14.08 2.72
C TYR A 258 -12.77 -13.49 4.05
N LYS A 259 -13.08 -12.19 4.02
CA LYS A 259 -14.31 -11.65 4.65
C LYS A 259 -15.03 -10.75 3.65
N ASN A 260 -16.36 -10.77 3.65
CA ASN A 260 -17.18 -10.05 2.68
C ASN A 260 -17.07 -8.52 2.84
N ILE A 261 -16.95 -7.81 1.72
CA ILE A 261 -16.95 -6.34 1.67
C ILE A 261 -18.35 -5.86 1.30
N THR A 262 -19.03 -5.18 2.21
CA THR A 262 -20.27 -4.44 1.91
C THR A 262 -19.96 -3.16 1.14
N VAL A 263 -20.53 -3.02 -0.05
CA VAL A 263 -20.31 -1.85 -0.94
C VAL A 263 -21.48 -0.86 -0.78
N PRO A 264 -21.23 0.42 -0.49
CA PRO A 264 -22.29 1.42 -0.38
C PRO A 264 -22.95 1.71 -1.73
N VAL A 265 -24.29 1.75 -1.74
CA VAL A 265 -25.09 1.99 -2.96
C VAL A 265 -25.33 3.49 -3.16
N TYR A 266 -25.11 3.95 -4.39
CA TYR A 266 -25.37 5.32 -4.86
C TYR A 266 -26.36 5.29 -6.03
N THR A 267 -27.15 6.35 -6.18
CA THR A 267 -28.01 6.57 -7.35
C THR A 267 -27.73 7.92 -8.01
N THR A 268 -28.05 8.04 -9.30
CA THR A 268 -27.92 9.28 -10.08
C THR A 268 -29.27 9.96 -10.22
N LEU A 269 -29.50 11.07 -9.52
CA LEU A 269 -30.67 11.91 -9.72
C LEU A 269 -30.26 13.22 -10.40
N LYS A 270 -30.75 13.45 -11.63
CA LYS A 270 -30.46 14.65 -12.45
C LYS A 270 -28.96 15.00 -12.52
N GLY A 271 -28.11 14.00 -12.76
CA GLY A 271 -26.66 14.17 -12.94
C GLY A 271 -25.84 14.36 -11.65
N LYS A 272 -26.46 14.26 -10.47
CA LYS A 272 -25.75 14.25 -9.18
C LYS A 272 -25.83 12.86 -8.54
N ALA A 273 -24.71 12.41 -7.99
CA ALA A 273 -24.63 11.16 -7.24
C ALA A 273 -25.10 11.38 -5.81
N THR A 274 -26.09 10.60 -5.37
CA THR A 274 -26.66 10.66 -4.01
C THR A 274 -26.56 9.28 -3.37
N GLN A 275 -26.06 9.22 -2.14
CA GLN A 275 -25.96 8.00 -1.35
C GLN A 275 -27.34 7.63 -0.79
N ILE A 276 -27.72 6.34 -0.86
CA ILE A 276 -29.08 5.91 -0.49
C ILE A 276 -29.16 5.32 0.94
N SER A 277 -28.05 4.80 1.48
CA SER A 277 -27.93 4.37 2.88
C SER A 277 -26.48 4.41 3.37
N SER A 278 -26.28 4.42 4.68
CA SER A 278 -24.96 4.43 5.35
C SER A 278 -24.88 3.59 6.64
N VAL A 279 -25.92 2.80 6.97
CA VAL A 279 -26.02 2.03 8.23
C VAL A 279 -26.40 0.58 7.92
N PRO A 280 -25.77 -0.43 8.56
CA PRO A 280 -26.24 -1.82 8.50
C PRO A 280 -27.61 -1.99 9.16
N LEU A 281 -28.34 -3.05 8.81
CA LEU A 281 -29.35 -3.58 9.70
C LEU A 281 -28.63 -4.28 10.88
N HIS A 282 -29.17 -4.11 12.08
CA HIS A 282 -28.65 -4.73 13.30
C HIS A 282 -29.46 -6.01 13.55
N ASP A 283 -28.80 -7.16 13.55
CA ASP A 283 -29.35 -8.37 14.15
C ASP A 283 -28.91 -8.37 15.63
N ASP A 284 -29.83 -8.06 16.55
CA ASP A 284 -29.61 -8.21 17.99
C ASP A 284 -29.91 -9.66 18.43
N ASP A 285 -29.16 -10.12 19.43
CA ASP A 285 -29.06 -11.53 19.83
C ASP A 285 -29.77 -11.82 21.17
N SER A 286 -30.15 -13.08 21.35
CA SER A 286 -30.59 -13.73 22.61
C SER A 286 -31.92 -13.27 23.24
N GLY A 287 -32.62 -14.24 23.86
CA GLY A 287 -33.77 -14.00 24.75
C GLY A 287 -34.90 -15.03 24.59
N SER A 288 -34.97 -16.02 25.48
CA SER A 288 -36.17 -16.85 25.66
C SER A 288 -36.95 -16.40 26.88
N GLU A 289 -38.28 -16.29 26.77
CA GLU A 289 -39.25 -16.56 27.84
C GLU A 289 -40.51 -17.17 27.22
N ASP A 290 -41.39 -17.71 28.06
CA ASP A 290 -42.47 -18.63 27.70
C ASP A 290 -43.85 -17.97 27.49
N ASP A 291 -44.77 -18.83 27.03
CA ASP A 291 -46.16 -18.95 27.51
C ASP A 291 -47.35 -18.35 26.71
N SER A 292 -48.36 -19.23 26.60
CA SER A 292 -49.82 -19.06 26.46
C SER A 292 -50.44 -17.76 25.90
N GLY A 293 -51.13 -17.89 24.76
CA GLY A 293 -52.13 -16.90 24.30
C GLY A 293 -53.06 -17.42 23.20
N SER A 294 -54.32 -17.72 23.52
CA SER A 294 -55.34 -18.17 22.55
C SER A 294 -56.34 -17.07 22.16
N LEU A 295 -57.08 -17.34 21.07
CA LEU A 295 -58.37 -16.73 20.63
C LEU A 295 -58.36 -15.46 19.75
N ALA A 296 -59.29 -15.49 18.77
CA ALA A 296 -60.05 -14.35 18.22
C ALA A 296 -59.30 -13.30 17.35
N SER A 297 -59.94 -12.58 16.39
CA SER A 297 -61.29 -12.72 15.81
C SER A 297 -61.45 -11.92 14.49
N LEU A 298 -61.95 -12.59 13.44
CA LEU A 298 -62.90 -12.12 12.39
C LEU A 298 -62.66 -10.83 11.55
N ARG A 299 -63.14 -10.94 10.29
CA ARG A 299 -63.45 -9.88 9.28
C ARG A 299 -62.23 -9.27 8.55
N THR A 300 -62.30 -8.86 7.28
CA THR A 300 -63.49 -8.72 6.40
C THR A 300 -63.23 -9.21 4.96
N SER A 301 -64.31 -9.50 4.23
CA SER A 301 -64.39 -10.09 2.89
C SER A 301 -63.94 -9.22 1.72
N THR A 302 -63.52 -9.87 0.63
CA THR A 302 -64.15 -9.67 -0.69
C THR A 302 -64.18 -10.99 -1.47
N LEU A 303 -65.16 -11.19 -2.35
CA LEU A 303 -65.45 -12.46 -3.03
C LEU A 303 -65.29 -12.36 -4.55
N GLY A 304 -64.83 -13.45 -5.16
CA GLY A 304 -65.06 -13.78 -6.57
C GLY A 304 -65.61 -15.21 -6.68
N PRO A 305 -66.69 -15.46 -7.46
CA PRO A 305 -67.11 -16.82 -7.82
C PRO A 305 -66.16 -17.38 -8.92
N GLU A 306 -66.06 -18.68 -9.19
CA GLU A 306 -67.11 -19.70 -9.24
C GLU A 306 -66.68 -21.08 -8.66
N ARG A 307 -67.54 -22.10 -8.83
CA ARG A 307 -67.52 -23.44 -8.22
C ARG A 307 -66.68 -24.48 -9.01
N LYS A 308 -66.51 -25.74 -8.57
CA LYS A 308 -66.23 -26.38 -7.24
C LYS A 308 -66.25 -27.92 -7.44
N GLY A 309 -65.37 -28.66 -6.76
CA GLY A 309 -65.47 -30.12 -6.58
C GLY A 309 -64.19 -30.89 -6.95
N SER A 310 -63.76 -31.95 -6.23
CA SER A 310 -64.25 -32.47 -4.95
C SER A 310 -63.18 -33.31 -4.21
N THR A 311 -63.20 -33.22 -2.88
CA THR A 311 -62.40 -33.96 -1.86
C THR A 311 -62.88 -35.42 -1.64
N PRO A 312 -62.25 -36.23 -0.74
CA PRO A 312 -60.85 -36.33 -0.26
C PRO A 312 -60.32 -37.80 -0.22
N GLY A 313 -59.11 -38.05 0.32
CA GLY A 313 -58.72 -39.42 0.74
C GLY A 313 -57.33 -39.60 1.38
N SER A 314 -57.28 -39.91 2.67
CA SER A 314 -56.14 -40.49 3.42
C SER A 314 -56.72 -41.35 4.55
N PRO A 315 -56.01 -42.35 5.14
CA PRO A 315 -55.40 -42.08 6.47
C PRO A 315 -54.23 -42.99 6.96
N ARG A 316 -53.60 -42.58 8.08
CA ARG A 316 -52.76 -43.35 9.05
C ARG A 316 -51.35 -43.80 8.58
N ALA A 317 -50.32 -44.03 9.42
CA ALA A 317 -49.86 -43.57 10.77
C ALA A 317 -48.42 -44.19 10.99
N VAL A 318 -47.69 -44.28 12.13
CA VAL A 318 -47.88 -44.13 13.60
C VAL A 318 -46.53 -43.78 14.30
N LYS A 319 -46.50 -42.83 15.27
CA LYS A 319 -45.52 -42.62 16.40
C LYS A 319 -44.00 -42.42 16.19
N ARG A 320 -43.52 -41.28 16.75
CA ARG A 320 -42.39 -41.07 17.72
C ARG A 320 -40.91 -41.24 17.30
N GLY A 321 -40.09 -40.35 17.88
CA GLY A 321 -38.66 -40.59 18.19
C GLY A 321 -37.75 -39.44 17.78
N VAL A 322 -37.28 -38.61 18.73
CA VAL A 322 -36.40 -37.46 18.44
C VAL A 322 -34.94 -37.77 18.82
N SER A 323 -34.06 -37.50 17.86
CA SER A 323 -32.62 -37.18 17.87
C SER A 323 -31.79 -37.24 19.17
N MET A 324 -30.53 -37.68 19.04
CA MET A 324 -29.34 -36.83 19.34
C MET A 324 -28.04 -37.41 18.71
N SER A 325 -26.93 -36.69 18.83
CA SER A 325 -25.73 -36.80 17.98
C SER A 325 -24.60 -37.74 18.46
N SER A 326 -23.78 -38.19 17.49
CA SER A 326 -22.31 -38.40 17.51
C SER A 326 -21.58 -38.92 18.78
N ILE A 327 -20.80 -40.01 18.68
CA ILE A 327 -19.35 -40.02 18.35
C ILE A 327 -18.79 -41.47 18.16
N SER A 328 -17.53 -41.54 17.69
CA SER A 328 -16.50 -42.61 17.68
C SER A 328 -16.66 -43.87 18.55
N SER A 329 -16.13 -45.03 18.09
CA SER A 329 -14.93 -45.71 18.66
C SER A 329 -14.70 -47.13 18.04
N GLU A 330 -13.71 -47.87 18.55
CA GLU A 330 -13.09 -49.09 17.98
C GLU A 330 -13.58 -50.44 18.57
N SER A 331 -13.16 -51.52 17.90
CA SER A 331 -12.79 -52.86 18.43
C SER A 331 -13.82 -54.01 18.59
N ASP A 332 -13.33 -55.17 18.12
CA ASP A 332 -13.45 -56.55 18.63
C ASP A 332 -14.76 -57.38 18.65
N TYR A 333 -14.71 -58.44 17.82
CA TYR A 333 -15.17 -59.82 18.01
C TYR A 333 -16.55 -60.13 18.65
N ALA A 334 -17.47 -60.62 17.79
CA ALA A 334 -18.16 -61.89 18.03
C ALA A 334 -18.61 -62.55 16.71
N ILE A 335 -18.22 -63.80 16.46
CA ILE A 335 -18.80 -64.66 15.41
C ILE A 335 -19.65 -65.75 16.08
N PRO A 336 -20.94 -65.83 15.77
CA PRO A 336 -21.74 -67.03 16.01
C PRO A 336 -22.55 -67.47 14.76
N PRO A 337 -23.06 -68.71 14.70
CA PRO A 337 -22.36 -69.94 15.10
C PRO A 337 -22.42 -71.07 14.05
N ASP A 338 -22.74 -70.77 12.79
CA ASP A 338 -22.92 -71.73 11.69
C ASP A 338 -21.58 -72.16 11.06
N ALA A 339 -20.82 -72.99 11.78
CA ALA A 339 -19.53 -73.54 11.34
C ALA A 339 -19.66 -74.91 10.61
N TYR A 340 -18.51 -75.47 10.18
CA TYR A 340 -18.31 -76.75 9.45
C TYR A 340 -18.71 -76.69 7.95
N SER A 341 -18.03 -77.37 7.00
CA SER A 341 -16.77 -78.14 6.94
C SER A 341 -16.52 -78.56 5.46
N LEU A 342 -15.39 -79.09 4.97
CA LEU A 342 -14.04 -79.40 5.49
C LEU A 342 -13.05 -79.46 4.28
N GLU A 343 -11.74 -79.56 4.54
CA GLU A 343 -10.67 -80.27 3.78
C GLU A 343 -10.97 -80.80 2.35
N SER A 344 -10.11 -80.77 1.31
CA SER A 344 -8.64 -80.65 1.13
C SER A 344 -8.35 -81.13 -0.34
N ASP A 345 -7.16 -81.16 -0.96
CA ASP A 345 -5.82 -80.61 -0.73
C ASP A 345 -5.04 -80.51 -2.08
N TYR A 346 -3.84 -79.90 -2.10
CA TYR A 346 -2.78 -79.98 -3.14
C TYR A 346 -3.13 -79.90 -4.66
N SER A 347 -2.71 -78.82 -5.34
CA SER A 347 -1.63 -78.83 -6.39
C SER A 347 -1.55 -77.55 -7.25
N GLU A 348 -0.33 -77.19 -7.67
CA GLU A 348 0.01 -76.19 -8.71
C GLU A 348 -0.02 -76.83 -10.14
N PRO A 349 0.20 -76.09 -11.28
CA PRO A 349 0.31 -74.62 -11.48
C PRO A 349 -0.50 -74.03 -12.68
N GLU A 350 -0.42 -72.70 -12.78
CA GLU A 350 -0.34 -71.89 -14.02
C GLU A 350 -1.54 -71.56 -14.96
N HIS A 351 -1.41 -70.36 -15.54
CA HIS A 351 -2.02 -69.80 -16.76
C HIS A 351 -3.49 -69.28 -16.80
N LYS A 352 -3.58 -67.99 -17.20
CA LYS A 352 -4.67 -67.23 -17.87
C LYS A 352 -5.72 -66.45 -17.05
N VAL A 353 -5.45 -65.14 -16.96
CA VAL A 353 -6.34 -63.96 -17.22
C VAL A 353 -7.86 -64.11 -17.03
N GLN A 354 -8.48 -63.30 -16.14
CA GLN A 354 -9.39 -62.19 -16.51
C GLN A 354 -9.86 -61.33 -15.30
N ARG A 355 -10.72 -60.34 -15.56
CA ARG A 355 -11.30 -59.32 -14.64
C ARG A 355 -12.43 -59.97 -13.79
N THR A 356 -13.02 -59.37 -12.73
CA THR A 356 -13.27 -57.94 -12.47
C THR A 356 -13.55 -57.64 -10.98
N SER A 357 -13.24 -56.39 -10.56
CA SER A 357 -13.85 -55.60 -9.45
C SER A 357 -13.92 -56.13 -8.01
N SER A 358 -13.33 -55.35 -7.09
CA SER A 358 -13.86 -55.09 -5.74
C SER A 358 -13.38 -53.71 -5.25
N TYR A 359 -14.32 -52.86 -4.81
CA TYR A 359 -14.08 -51.59 -4.09
C TYR A 359 -14.23 -51.86 -2.57
N SER A 360 -13.70 -51.08 -1.61
CA SER A 360 -12.71 -49.99 -1.60
C SER A 360 -12.35 -49.67 -0.14
N CYS A 361 -11.12 -49.24 0.15
CA CYS A 361 -10.86 -48.27 1.23
C CYS A 361 -9.59 -47.46 0.92
N GLU A 362 -9.55 -46.20 1.36
CA GLU A 362 -8.68 -45.18 0.79
C GLU A 362 -7.30 -45.09 1.45
N SER A 363 -6.24 -45.07 0.63
CA SER A 363 -4.98 -44.43 0.97
C SER A 363 -4.39 -43.79 -0.28
N LEU A 364 -4.47 -42.45 -0.36
CA LEU A 364 -3.93 -41.67 -1.46
C LEU A 364 -2.40 -41.80 -1.50
N ARG A 365 -1.88 -42.53 -2.49
CA ARG A 365 -0.45 -42.47 -2.86
C ARG A 365 -0.29 -41.85 -4.23
N GLU A 366 0.11 -40.58 -4.19
CA GLU A 366 0.49 -39.79 -5.35
C GLU A 366 1.59 -40.53 -6.14
N PRO A 367 1.52 -40.57 -7.48
CA PRO A 367 2.56 -41.21 -8.29
C PRO A 367 3.74 -40.24 -8.51
N MET A 368 4.22 -39.56 -7.46
CA MET A 368 5.32 -38.56 -7.47
C MET A 368 6.57 -39.11 -8.20
N LEU A 369 7.55 -38.26 -8.54
CA LEU A 369 8.87 -38.73 -9.05
C LEU A 369 9.73 -39.38 -7.95
N GLU A 370 9.06 -39.89 -6.91
CA GLU A 370 9.62 -40.54 -5.74
C GLU A 370 9.92 -42.00 -6.00
N LYS A 371 11.03 -42.28 -6.70
CA LYS A 371 11.61 -43.61 -6.60
C LYS A 371 12.21 -43.76 -5.20
N SER A 372 11.66 -44.70 -4.44
CA SER A 372 12.21 -45.17 -3.18
C SER A 372 12.52 -46.67 -3.25
N GLY A 373 13.41 -47.15 -2.40
CA GLY A 373 13.84 -48.55 -2.40
C GLY A 373 15.13 -48.78 -1.64
N TYR A 374 15.45 -50.04 -1.39
CA TYR A 374 16.78 -50.40 -0.87
C TYR A 374 17.83 -50.39 -1.99
N LEU A 375 19.02 -49.88 -1.66
CA LEU A 375 20.25 -50.12 -2.43
C LEU A 375 21.41 -50.39 -1.45
N LEU A 376 22.41 -51.14 -1.92
CA LEU A 376 23.68 -51.32 -1.23
C LEU A 376 24.61 -50.15 -1.57
N LYS A 377 25.04 -49.40 -0.55
CA LYS A 377 25.90 -48.22 -0.71
C LYS A 377 27.31 -48.51 -0.17
N MET A 378 28.35 -48.24 -0.96
CA MET A 378 29.73 -48.32 -0.44
C MET A 378 30.02 -47.16 0.54
N GLY A 379 30.72 -47.49 1.63
CA GLY A 379 31.25 -46.54 2.61
C GLY A 379 32.43 -45.72 2.10
N SER A 380 32.64 -44.53 2.68
CA SER A 380 33.65 -43.56 2.20
C SER A 380 34.99 -43.60 2.93
N GLN A 381 35.03 -44.22 4.11
CA GLN A 381 36.24 -44.36 4.96
C GLN A 381 36.60 -45.84 5.12
N VAL A 382 35.58 -46.69 5.28
CA VAL A 382 35.67 -48.15 5.18
C VAL A 382 34.95 -48.57 3.90
N LYS A 383 35.61 -49.34 3.02
CA LYS A 383 35.05 -49.88 1.76
C LYS A 383 34.04 -51.02 1.97
N ALA A 384 33.21 -50.92 3.01
CA ALA A 384 32.14 -51.87 3.30
C ALA A 384 30.84 -51.41 2.62
N TRP A 385 30.12 -52.37 2.03
CA TRP A 385 28.76 -52.15 1.54
C TRP A 385 27.77 -52.11 2.70
N LYS A 386 26.85 -51.14 2.69
CA LYS A 386 25.78 -51.03 3.69
C LYS A 386 24.44 -50.85 2.97
N ARG A 387 23.49 -51.74 3.25
CA ARG A 387 22.11 -51.63 2.78
C ARG A 387 21.48 -50.36 3.37
N ARG A 388 20.86 -49.54 2.55
CA ARG A 388 20.22 -48.27 2.94
C ARG A 388 18.88 -48.13 2.23
N TRP A 389 17.91 -47.51 2.88
CA TRP A 389 16.69 -47.06 2.22
C TRP A 389 16.96 -45.72 1.54
N PHE A 390 16.79 -45.65 0.23
CA PHE A 390 16.95 -44.45 -0.58
C PHE A 390 15.58 -43.86 -0.96
N ILE A 391 15.50 -42.54 -1.01
CA ILE A 391 14.34 -41.79 -1.52
C ILE A 391 14.87 -40.66 -2.41
N LEU A 392 14.46 -40.66 -3.68
CA LEU A 392 14.62 -39.54 -4.60
C LEU A 392 13.42 -38.60 -4.43
N ARG A 393 13.61 -37.31 -4.14
CA ARG A 393 12.53 -36.31 -4.02
C ARG A 393 13.04 -34.95 -4.47
N ASN A 394 12.23 -34.17 -5.20
CA ASN A 394 12.54 -32.78 -5.60
C ASN A 394 13.87 -32.55 -6.36
N GLY A 395 14.45 -33.59 -6.97
CA GLY A 395 15.78 -33.53 -7.60
C GLY A 395 16.94 -33.87 -6.65
N GLU A 396 16.67 -34.44 -5.48
CA GLU A 396 17.68 -34.83 -4.49
C GLU A 396 17.47 -36.28 -4.06
N ILE A 397 18.56 -37.00 -3.77
CA ILE A 397 18.49 -38.35 -3.21
C ILE A 397 18.88 -38.32 -1.72
N PHE A 398 17.92 -38.65 -0.86
CA PHE A 398 18.12 -38.87 0.57
C PHE A 398 18.34 -40.36 0.84
N TYR A 399 19.10 -40.70 1.88
CA TYR A 399 19.20 -42.08 2.35
C TYR A 399 19.16 -42.23 3.87
N TYR A 400 18.62 -43.37 4.32
CA TYR A 400 18.22 -43.65 5.70
C TYR A 400 18.74 -45.01 6.17
N LYS A 401 18.63 -45.31 7.48
CA LYS A 401 18.89 -46.65 8.02
C LYS A 401 17.79 -47.63 7.57
N SER A 402 16.54 -47.26 7.84
CA SER A 402 15.33 -47.99 7.47
C SER A 402 14.26 -47.06 6.86
N PRO A 403 13.19 -47.59 6.25
CA PRO A 403 12.01 -46.79 5.87
C PRO A 403 11.36 -46.08 7.05
N SER A 404 11.46 -46.63 8.27
CA SER A 404 10.89 -46.04 9.50
C SER A 404 11.64 -44.78 9.96
N ASP A 405 12.88 -44.57 9.52
CA ASP A 405 13.67 -43.38 9.86
C ASP A 405 13.36 -42.16 8.96
N VAL A 406 12.41 -42.27 8.01
CA VAL A 406 12.12 -41.20 7.04
C VAL A 406 11.57 -39.91 7.68
N ILE A 407 10.89 -40.05 8.84
CA ILE A 407 10.39 -38.94 9.67
C ILE A 407 11.54 -38.26 10.46
N ARG A 408 12.76 -38.81 10.42
CA ARG A 408 13.95 -38.32 11.13
C ARG A 408 14.98 -37.74 10.15
N LYS A 409 16.02 -37.10 10.68
CA LYS A 409 17.12 -36.54 9.88
C LYS A 409 17.83 -37.65 9.05
N PRO A 410 18.02 -37.49 7.74
CA PRO A 410 18.63 -38.51 6.88
C PRO A 410 20.09 -38.82 7.26
N GLN A 411 20.56 -40.02 6.89
CA GLN A 411 21.96 -40.46 7.01
C GLN A 411 22.88 -39.79 5.96
N GLY A 412 22.29 -39.11 4.98
CA GLY A 412 22.96 -38.29 3.98
C GLY A 412 22.01 -37.89 2.85
N GLN A 413 22.47 -36.93 2.06
CA GLN A 413 21.74 -36.26 0.99
C GLN A 413 22.68 -36.11 -0.21
N MET A 414 22.14 -36.22 -1.41
CA MET A 414 22.85 -36.22 -2.69
C MET A 414 22.04 -35.39 -3.69
N GLU A 415 22.38 -34.11 -3.77
CA GLU A 415 21.85 -33.14 -4.73
C GLU A 415 22.14 -33.61 -6.18
N LEU A 416 21.14 -33.57 -7.07
CA LEU A 416 21.29 -33.89 -8.50
C LEU A 416 21.29 -32.59 -9.31
N ASN A 417 22.48 -32.14 -9.71
CA ASN A 417 22.67 -30.98 -10.58
C ASN A 417 23.11 -31.41 -12.00
N SER A 418 23.18 -30.45 -12.92
CA SER A 418 23.48 -30.69 -14.35
C SER A 418 24.87 -31.26 -14.65
N SER A 419 25.79 -31.24 -13.68
CA SER A 419 27.13 -31.84 -13.74
C SER A 419 27.18 -33.28 -13.20
N CYS A 420 26.09 -33.79 -12.63
CA CYS A 420 25.98 -35.19 -12.23
C CYS A 420 25.94 -36.14 -13.43
N ARG A 421 26.69 -37.24 -13.35
CA ARG A 421 26.73 -38.28 -14.40
C ARG A 421 26.62 -39.68 -13.82
N ILE A 422 26.01 -40.59 -14.57
CA ILE A 422 25.94 -42.02 -14.23
C ILE A 422 26.88 -42.81 -15.13
N ALA A 423 27.69 -43.67 -14.51
CA ALA A 423 28.42 -44.74 -15.18
C ALA A 423 27.96 -46.10 -14.62
N ARG A 424 28.05 -47.17 -15.41
CA ARG A 424 27.91 -48.54 -14.87
C ARG A 424 29.18 -48.89 -14.10
N GLY A 425 29.05 -49.67 -13.03
CA GLY A 425 30.18 -50.20 -12.26
C GLY A 425 30.72 -51.49 -12.89
N GLU A 426 31.94 -51.86 -12.50
CA GLU A 426 32.58 -53.12 -12.91
C GLU A 426 31.91 -54.35 -12.24
N GLY A 427 31.24 -54.15 -11.11
CA GLY A 427 30.47 -55.19 -10.42
C GLY A 427 29.08 -55.37 -11.01
N ALA A 428 28.61 -56.62 -11.07
CA ALA A 428 27.24 -56.95 -11.46
C ALA A 428 26.22 -56.09 -10.70
N GLN A 429 25.23 -55.57 -11.43
CA GLN A 429 24.13 -54.77 -10.89
C GLN A 429 24.55 -53.47 -10.16
N THR A 430 25.76 -52.97 -10.41
CA THR A 430 26.31 -51.76 -9.78
C THR A 430 26.30 -50.56 -10.73
N PHE A 431 25.99 -49.36 -10.21
CA PHE A 431 26.20 -48.09 -10.88
C PHE A 431 27.00 -47.12 -10.00
N GLN A 432 27.63 -46.14 -10.68
CA GLN A 432 28.31 -45.02 -10.08
C GLN A 432 27.50 -43.76 -10.37
N LEU A 433 27.05 -43.07 -9.33
CA LEU A 433 26.53 -41.71 -9.44
C LEU A 433 27.64 -40.74 -9.05
N ILE A 434 28.19 -40.04 -10.04
CA ILE A 434 29.32 -39.13 -9.90
C ILE A 434 28.76 -37.71 -9.82
N THR A 435 28.94 -37.05 -8.68
CA THR A 435 28.69 -35.61 -8.49
C THR A 435 30.02 -34.87 -8.35
N GLU A 436 30.03 -33.54 -8.53
CA GLU A 436 31.22 -32.69 -8.37
C GLU A 436 32.00 -32.96 -7.07
N LYS A 437 31.26 -33.15 -5.97
CA LYS A 437 31.80 -33.28 -4.62
C LYS A 437 32.19 -34.72 -4.30
N LYS A 438 31.61 -35.73 -4.99
CA LYS A 438 31.78 -37.15 -4.63
C LYS A 438 31.26 -38.15 -5.68
N THR A 439 31.96 -39.26 -5.84
CA THR A 439 31.41 -40.47 -6.50
C THR A 439 30.75 -41.41 -5.49
N PHE A 440 29.53 -41.85 -5.80
CA PHE A 440 28.73 -42.78 -5.00
C PHE A 440 28.54 -44.09 -5.76
N PHE A 441 29.07 -45.19 -5.20
CA PHE A 441 28.87 -46.54 -5.72
C PHE A 441 27.64 -47.17 -5.07
N LEU A 442 26.71 -47.62 -5.91
CA LEU A 442 25.39 -48.12 -5.54
C LEU A 442 25.11 -49.43 -6.29
N THR A 443 24.74 -50.48 -5.56
CA THR A 443 24.37 -51.80 -6.14
C THR A 443 22.91 -52.09 -5.82
N ALA A 444 22.18 -52.56 -6.82
CA ALA A 444 20.78 -52.98 -6.69
C ALA A 444 20.66 -54.46 -6.29
N ASP A 445 19.50 -54.84 -5.74
CA ASP A 445 19.19 -56.25 -5.42
C ASP A 445 18.76 -57.06 -6.67
N SER A 446 18.40 -56.38 -7.77
CA SER A 446 18.07 -57.01 -9.06
C SER A 446 18.45 -56.11 -10.24
N PRO A 447 18.71 -56.67 -11.45
CA PRO A 447 19.00 -55.87 -12.64
C PRO A 447 17.81 -54.98 -13.04
N ASN A 448 16.57 -55.41 -12.79
CA ASN A 448 15.38 -54.61 -13.07
C ASN A 448 15.35 -53.36 -12.17
N ILE A 449 15.67 -53.50 -10.88
CA ILE A 449 15.78 -52.37 -9.94
C ILE A 449 16.90 -51.42 -10.37
N LEU A 450 18.04 -51.94 -10.87
CA LEU A 450 19.13 -51.13 -11.43
C LEU A 450 18.65 -50.27 -12.61
N GLU A 451 18.07 -50.90 -13.64
CA GLU A 451 17.63 -50.19 -14.85
C GLU A 451 16.53 -49.16 -14.53
N GLU A 452 15.63 -49.45 -13.58
CA GLU A 452 14.66 -48.46 -13.09
C GLU A 452 15.31 -47.24 -12.44
N TRP A 453 16.31 -47.44 -11.56
CA TRP A 453 17.04 -46.32 -10.94
C TRP A 453 17.81 -45.52 -11.98
N ILE A 454 18.52 -46.18 -12.89
CA ILE A 454 19.24 -45.52 -13.99
C ILE A 454 18.27 -44.71 -14.86
N ARG A 455 17.15 -45.30 -15.29
CA ARG A 455 16.14 -44.65 -16.15
C ARG A 455 15.51 -43.42 -15.51
N VAL A 456 15.14 -43.49 -14.21
CA VAL A 456 14.55 -42.33 -13.51
C VAL A 456 15.55 -41.20 -13.37
N LEU A 457 16.80 -41.49 -12.98
CA LEU A 457 17.85 -40.48 -12.85
C LEU A 457 18.26 -39.87 -14.19
N GLN A 458 18.40 -40.69 -15.24
CA GLN A 458 18.65 -40.21 -16.61
C GLN A 458 17.52 -39.31 -17.14
N ASN A 459 16.27 -39.57 -16.78
CA ASN A 459 15.15 -38.69 -17.14
C ASN A 459 15.24 -37.33 -16.43
N ILE A 460 15.63 -37.29 -15.15
CA ILE A 460 15.89 -36.02 -14.43
C ILE A 460 17.03 -35.25 -15.11
N PHE A 461 18.14 -35.91 -15.43
CA PHE A 461 19.25 -35.26 -16.15
C PHE A 461 18.86 -34.78 -17.55
N LYS A 462 17.98 -35.48 -18.27
CA LYS A 462 17.43 -35.00 -19.56
C LYS A 462 16.56 -33.75 -19.38
N VAL A 463 15.70 -33.71 -18.37
CA VAL A 463 14.90 -32.50 -18.07
C VAL A 463 15.81 -31.33 -17.73
N GLN A 464 16.80 -31.53 -16.83
CA GLN A 464 17.77 -30.51 -16.45
C GLN A 464 18.65 -30.04 -17.62
N ALA A 465 19.24 -30.96 -18.39
CA ALA A 465 20.10 -30.61 -19.53
C ALA A 465 19.33 -29.96 -20.70
N SER A 466 18.03 -30.20 -20.82
CA SER A 466 17.15 -29.50 -21.77
C SER A 466 16.71 -28.10 -21.30
N SER A 467 17.13 -27.67 -20.11
CA SER A 467 16.85 -26.34 -19.55
C SER A 467 18.14 -25.64 -19.09
N PRO A 468 18.75 -24.80 -19.95
CA PRO A 468 19.82 -23.88 -19.54
C PRO A 468 19.36 -22.78 -18.57
N ILE A 469 18.06 -22.68 -18.27
CA ILE A 469 17.41 -21.49 -17.69
C ILE A 469 16.62 -21.85 -16.42
N ALA A 470 17.26 -22.59 -15.51
CA ALA A 470 16.68 -22.91 -14.20
C ALA A 470 16.61 -21.69 -13.25
N MET A 471 17.29 -20.58 -13.56
CA MET A 471 17.31 -19.37 -12.71
C MET A 471 16.34 -18.25 -13.13
N GLU A 472 16.05 -18.06 -14.43
CA GLU A 472 15.13 -16.99 -14.86
C GLU A 472 13.65 -17.43 -14.84
N THR A 473 13.39 -18.74 -14.97
CA THR A 473 12.02 -19.27 -15.02
C THR A 473 11.25 -19.10 -13.68
N THR A 474 11.95 -18.79 -12.58
CA THR A 474 11.32 -18.52 -11.28
C THR A 474 10.66 -17.13 -11.18
N THR A 475 11.00 -16.18 -12.07
CA THR A 475 10.42 -14.82 -12.06
C THR A 475 9.37 -14.59 -13.16
N ALA A 476 9.28 -15.48 -14.15
CA ALA A 476 8.35 -15.35 -15.27
C ALA A 476 6.93 -15.82 -14.90
N LYS A 477 6.01 -14.86 -14.77
CA LYS A 477 4.56 -15.08 -14.53
C LYS A 477 3.95 -15.89 -15.69
N PRO A 478 3.22 -17.00 -15.45
CA PRO A 478 2.59 -17.77 -16.51
C PRO A 478 1.39 -17.04 -17.11
N THR A 479 1.19 -17.18 -18.42
CA THR A 479 0.03 -16.62 -19.13
C THR A 479 -1.26 -17.37 -18.77
N VAL A 480 -1.21 -18.70 -18.77
CA VAL A 480 -2.35 -19.57 -18.46
C VAL A 480 -1.85 -20.83 -17.74
N ARG A 481 -2.66 -21.34 -16.83
CA ARG A 481 -2.36 -22.51 -16.00
C ARG A 481 -3.65 -23.22 -15.59
N GLY A 482 -3.61 -24.52 -15.38
CA GLY A 482 -4.79 -25.32 -15.06
C GLY A 482 -4.55 -26.82 -15.17
N TRP A 483 -5.50 -27.61 -14.68
CA TRP A 483 -5.49 -29.06 -14.81
C TRP A 483 -5.99 -29.48 -16.19
N LEU A 484 -5.18 -30.25 -16.93
CA LEU A 484 -5.55 -30.80 -18.24
C LEU A 484 -5.29 -32.31 -18.28
N THR A 485 -6.11 -33.05 -19.03
CA THR A 485 -5.82 -34.47 -19.29
C THR A 485 -5.02 -34.59 -20.58
N LYS A 486 -3.71 -34.76 -20.44
CA LYS A 486 -2.77 -34.91 -21.55
C LYS A 486 -2.76 -36.37 -22.02
N VAL A 487 -3.03 -36.60 -23.30
CA VAL A 487 -3.01 -37.93 -23.93
C VAL A 487 -1.86 -38.02 -24.93
N LYS A 488 -1.04 -39.06 -24.83
CA LYS A 488 0.08 -39.32 -25.74
C LYS A 488 0.32 -40.82 -25.89
N HIS A 489 0.34 -41.30 -27.14
CA HIS A 489 0.46 -42.73 -27.48
C HIS A 489 -0.57 -43.62 -26.75
N GLY A 490 -1.85 -43.21 -26.74
CA GLY A 490 -2.94 -43.90 -26.04
C GLY A 490 -2.97 -43.72 -24.51
N HIS A 491 -1.87 -43.30 -23.87
CA HIS A 491 -1.86 -43.05 -22.43
C HIS A 491 -2.39 -41.65 -22.10
N SER A 492 -3.54 -41.59 -21.42
CA SER A 492 -4.09 -40.40 -20.79
C SER A 492 -3.49 -40.18 -19.39
N LYS A 493 -3.28 -38.93 -19.01
CA LYS A 493 -2.92 -38.56 -17.63
C LYS A 493 -3.34 -37.13 -17.30
N LEU A 494 -4.01 -36.95 -16.16
CA LEU A 494 -4.24 -35.63 -15.56
C LEU A 494 -2.90 -35.01 -15.11
N VAL A 495 -2.64 -33.79 -15.55
CA VAL A 495 -1.41 -33.04 -15.29
C VAL A 495 -1.72 -31.57 -15.03
N TRP A 496 -0.93 -30.93 -14.18
CA TRP A 496 -0.98 -29.48 -14.01
C TRP A 496 -0.18 -28.82 -15.12
N CYS A 497 -0.84 -28.06 -15.99
CA CYS A 497 -0.23 -27.41 -17.15
C CYS A 497 0.00 -25.92 -16.88
N SER A 498 1.06 -25.37 -17.47
CA SER A 498 1.36 -23.94 -17.39
C SER A 498 2.13 -23.46 -18.63
N LEU A 499 1.60 -22.42 -19.27
CA LEU A 499 2.23 -21.77 -20.42
C LEU A 499 3.03 -20.56 -19.95
N VAL A 500 4.33 -20.56 -20.19
CA VAL A 500 5.24 -19.44 -19.87
C VAL A 500 5.94 -19.02 -21.16
N ASN A 501 5.80 -17.75 -21.54
CA ASN A 501 6.31 -17.17 -22.79
C ASN A 501 5.89 -17.95 -24.05
N LYS A 502 6.76 -18.83 -24.55
CA LYS A 502 6.57 -19.64 -25.77
C LYS A 502 6.79 -21.15 -25.48
N VAL A 503 6.73 -21.56 -24.22
CA VAL A 503 6.94 -22.94 -23.77
C VAL A 503 5.78 -23.39 -22.88
N PHE A 504 5.16 -24.51 -23.25
CA PHE A 504 4.11 -25.17 -22.49
C PHE A 504 4.73 -26.24 -21.59
N TYR A 505 4.72 -26.00 -20.28
CA TYR A 505 5.20 -26.93 -19.27
C TYR A 505 4.03 -27.75 -18.71
N TYR A 506 4.30 -29.01 -18.37
CA TYR A 506 3.36 -29.84 -17.62
C TYR A 506 4.05 -30.54 -16.45
N TYR A 507 3.40 -30.47 -15.31
CA TYR A 507 3.81 -30.94 -13.99
C TYR A 507 2.87 -32.07 -13.55
N ARG A 508 3.12 -32.71 -12.41
CA ARG A 508 2.14 -33.63 -11.81
C ARG A 508 1.21 -32.86 -10.90
N ASN A 509 1.77 -32.08 -9.98
CA ASN A 509 1.04 -31.24 -9.03
C ASN A 509 1.36 -29.75 -9.30
N GLN A 510 0.56 -28.86 -8.72
CA GLN A 510 0.75 -27.40 -8.83
C GLN A 510 2.06 -26.91 -8.20
N ASP A 511 2.53 -27.56 -7.13
CA ASP A 511 3.70 -27.16 -6.33
C ASP A 511 5.02 -27.84 -6.77
N ASP A 512 4.99 -28.63 -7.84
CA ASP A 512 6.18 -29.31 -8.39
C ASP A 512 7.18 -28.27 -8.95
N LYS A 513 8.35 -28.13 -8.33
CA LYS A 513 9.44 -27.26 -8.84
C LYS A 513 10.08 -27.72 -10.16
N LEU A 514 9.78 -28.94 -10.62
CA LEU A 514 10.37 -29.54 -11.82
C LEU A 514 9.26 -30.10 -12.72
N PRO A 515 9.18 -29.70 -14.00
CA PRO A 515 8.17 -30.21 -14.93
C PRO A 515 8.41 -31.69 -15.26
N LEU A 516 7.32 -32.43 -15.50
CA LEU A 516 7.36 -33.76 -16.12
C LEU A 516 7.84 -33.69 -17.57
N GLY A 517 7.66 -32.55 -18.22
CA GLY A 517 8.17 -32.25 -19.55
C GLY A 517 7.71 -30.89 -20.06
N GLN A 518 8.18 -30.55 -21.27
CA GLN A 518 7.92 -29.28 -21.93
C GLN A 518 7.64 -29.49 -23.42
N LEU A 519 6.79 -28.64 -24.00
CA LEU A 519 6.60 -28.48 -25.44
C LEU A 519 7.01 -27.04 -25.81
N ARG A 520 7.92 -26.87 -26.78
CA ARG A 520 8.13 -25.55 -27.40
C ARG A 520 6.93 -25.28 -28.30
N MET A 521 6.32 -24.11 -28.18
CA MET A 521 5.13 -23.77 -28.97
C MET A 521 5.46 -23.13 -30.31
N CYS A 522 6.60 -22.45 -30.47
CA CYS A 522 6.99 -21.77 -31.70
C CYS A 522 6.78 -22.66 -32.95
N GLU A 523 6.04 -22.14 -33.93
CA GLU A 523 5.72 -22.83 -35.20
C GLU A 523 4.95 -24.17 -35.04
N ALA A 524 4.41 -24.47 -33.87
CA ALA A 524 3.52 -25.62 -33.66
C ALA A 524 2.12 -25.32 -34.19
N VAL A 525 1.51 -26.28 -34.90
CA VAL A 525 0.10 -26.16 -35.30
C VAL A 525 -0.78 -26.55 -34.11
N VAL A 526 -1.79 -25.74 -33.80
CA VAL A 526 -2.75 -25.97 -32.71
C VAL A 526 -4.13 -26.05 -33.31
N GLU A 527 -4.80 -27.18 -33.14
CA GLU A 527 -6.09 -27.50 -33.75
C GLU A 527 -7.09 -27.98 -32.71
N GLU A 528 -8.36 -27.66 -32.94
CA GLU A 528 -9.48 -28.31 -32.25
C GLU A 528 -9.87 -29.55 -33.04
N VAL A 529 -9.96 -30.69 -32.36
CA VAL A 529 -10.45 -31.94 -32.94
C VAL A 529 -11.85 -32.19 -32.41
N ASP A 530 -12.84 -31.89 -33.24
CA ASP A 530 -14.21 -32.31 -32.98
C ASP A 530 -14.32 -33.83 -33.12
N ARG A 531 -14.79 -34.48 -32.04
CA ARG A 531 -15.09 -35.92 -32.01
C ARG A 531 -16.59 -36.22 -32.14
N SER A 532 -17.40 -35.27 -32.59
CA SER A 532 -18.83 -35.47 -32.87
C SER A 532 -19.12 -36.55 -33.93
N CYS A 533 -18.12 -36.95 -34.72
CA CYS A 533 -18.28 -37.89 -35.84
C CYS A 533 -17.86 -39.34 -35.56
N ASP A 534 -17.12 -39.62 -34.49
CA ASP A 534 -16.69 -40.99 -34.13
C ASP A 534 -17.74 -41.62 -33.22
N SER A 535 -18.72 -42.31 -33.80
CA SER A 535 -19.77 -43.05 -33.08
C SER A 535 -19.25 -44.32 -32.40
N ASP A 536 -20.01 -44.80 -31.40
CA ASP A 536 -19.86 -46.08 -30.68
C ASP A 536 -18.61 -46.22 -29.76
N GLU A 537 -18.66 -45.59 -28.58
CA GLU A 537 -18.72 -46.33 -27.29
C GLU A 537 -18.90 -45.36 -26.10
N ASP A 538 -20.10 -45.33 -25.50
CA ASP A 538 -20.38 -44.60 -24.25
C ASP A 538 -19.71 -45.30 -23.04
N TYR A 539 -18.48 -44.91 -22.71
CA TYR A 539 -17.81 -45.33 -21.47
C TYR A 539 -18.39 -44.63 -20.23
N GLU A 540 -19.62 -44.98 -19.85
CA GLU A 540 -20.18 -44.72 -18.52
C GLU A 540 -19.41 -45.54 -17.44
N ALA A 541 -18.20 -45.10 -17.12
CA ALA A 541 -17.25 -45.81 -16.26
C ALA A 541 -17.15 -45.23 -14.83
N GLY A 542 -18.29 -45.12 -14.14
CA GLY A 542 -18.37 -45.19 -12.68
C GLY A 542 -18.06 -43.93 -11.85
N GLY A 543 -19.11 -43.28 -11.36
CA GLY A 543 -19.15 -42.67 -10.01
C GLY A 543 -18.40 -41.35 -9.76
N ARG A 544 -17.49 -40.91 -10.63
CA ARG A 544 -16.96 -39.54 -10.66
C ARG A 544 -16.99 -39.05 -12.10
N GLY A 545 -17.84 -38.08 -12.41
CA GLY A 545 -18.04 -37.61 -13.80
C GLY A 545 -16.78 -36.96 -14.38
N PHE A 546 -16.38 -37.38 -15.58
CA PHE A 546 -15.22 -36.85 -16.30
C PHE A 546 -15.59 -36.39 -17.70
N LEU A 547 -15.18 -35.14 -18.00
CA LEU A 547 -14.81 -34.58 -19.31
C LEU A 547 -15.61 -35.05 -20.54
N SER A 548 -16.49 -34.19 -21.05
CA SER A 548 -17.10 -34.39 -22.37
C SER A 548 -16.05 -34.51 -23.48
N SER A 549 -16.26 -35.44 -24.41
CA SER A 549 -15.38 -35.70 -25.56
C SER A 549 -15.23 -34.49 -26.51
N HIS A 550 -16.21 -33.57 -26.50
CA HIS A 550 -16.29 -32.38 -27.37
C HIS A 550 -15.33 -31.23 -27.02
N CYS A 551 -14.31 -31.45 -26.17
CA CYS A 551 -13.33 -30.43 -25.77
C CYS A 551 -11.90 -30.96 -25.88
N THR A 552 -11.50 -31.35 -27.10
CA THR A 552 -10.17 -31.86 -27.41
C THR A 552 -9.37 -30.86 -28.26
N LEU A 553 -8.18 -30.50 -27.78
CA LEU A 553 -7.17 -29.79 -28.58
C LEU A 553 -6.00 -30.71 -28.93
N VAL A 554 -5.34 -30.44 -30.05
CA VAL A 554 -4.10 -31.10 -30.47
C VAL A 554 -3.03 -30.05 -30.74
N VAL A 555 -1.86 -30.27 -30.13
CA VAL A 555 -0.64 -29.52 -30.44
C VAL A 555 0.27 -30.40 -31.27
N HIS A 556 0.72 -29.87 -32.41
CA HIS A 556 1.65 -30.47 -33.36
C HIS A 556 2.99 -29.68 -33.39
N PRO A 557 3.95 -29.93 -32.48
CA PRO A 557 5.25 -29.26 -32.50
C PRO A 557 6.13 -29.79 -33.64
N ARG A 558 6.86 -28.91 -34.33
CA ARG A 558 7.76 -29.27 -35.46
C ARG A 558 8.69 -30.46 -35.19
N GLU A 559 9.24 -30.53 -33.97
CA GLU A 559 10.26 -31.53 -33.58
C GLU A 559 9.70 -32.70 -32.75
N GLN A 560 8.38 -32.76 -32.49
CA GLN A 560 7.79 -33.74 -31.58
C GLN A 560 6.48 -34.33 -32.09
N SER A 561 6.30 -35.63 -31.88
CA SER A 561 5.00 -36.32 -32.01
C SER A 561 3.83 -35.52 -31.37
N PRO A 562 2.64 -35.50 -31.98
CA PRO A 562 1.49 -34.75 -31.48
C PRO A 562 1.14 -35.04 -30.02
N THR A 563 0.56 -34.05 -29.36
CA THR A 563 0.05 -34.15 -27.99
C THR A 563 -1.40 -33.69 -27.95
N TYR A 564 -2.28 -34.57 -27.50
CA TYR A 564 -3.71 -34.30 -27.34
C TYR A 564 -3.96 -33.80 -25.92
N LEU A 565 -4.85 -32.83 -25.76
CA LEU A 565 -5.27 -32.24 -24.49
C LEU A 565 -6.80 -32.33 -24.40
N LEU A 566 -7.32 -33.10 -23.45
CA LEU A 566 -8.74 -33.12 -23.11
C LEU A 566 -9.00 -32.10 -22.00
N ILE A 567 -10.04 -31.31 -22.17
CA ILE A 567 -10.33 -30.11 -21.36
C ILE A 567 -11.77 -30.20 -20.85
N GLY A 568 -12.03 -29.75 -19.61
CA GLY A 568 -13.31 -30.01 -18.93
C GLY A 568 -14.48 -29.19 -19.43
N THR A 569 -14.25 -27.93 -19.80
CA THR A 569 -15.27 -27.02 -20.29
C THR A 569 -14.90 -26.40 -21.64
N LYS A 570 -15.91 -26.02 -22.42
CA LYS A 570 -15.71 -25.27 -23.65
C LYS A 570 -14.95 -23.95 -23.42
N GLN A 571 -15.24 -23.24 -22.34
CA GLN A 571 -14.56 -21.97 -22.03
C GLN A 571 -13.06 -22.16 -21.75
N GLU A 572 -12.69 -23.16 -20.94
CA GLU A 572 -11.27 -23.50 -20.75
C GLU A 572 -10.64 -23.92 -22.08
N LYS A 573 -11.36 -24.69 -22.91
CA LYS A 573 -10.88 -25.14 -24.22
C LYS A 573 -10.63 -23.97 -25.18
N ASP A 574 -11.57 -23.03 -25.28
CA ASP A 574 -11.42 -21.80 -26.07
C ASP A 574 -10.23 -20.95 -25.53
N THR A 575 -10.05 -20.87 -24.21
CA THR A 575 -8.96 -20.14 -23.56
C THR A 575 -7.58 -20.76 -23.81
N TRP A 576 -7.45 -22.08 -23.67
CA TRP A 576 -6.22 -22.79 -24.01
C TRP A 576 -5.93 -22.73 -25.51
N LEU A 577 -6.93 -22.88 -26.38
CA LEU A 577 -6.78 -22.76 -27.83
C LEU A 577 -6.22 -21.38 -28.22
N TYR A 578 -6.78 -20.31 -27.64
CA TYR A 578 -6.26 -18.94 -27.84
C TYR A 578 -4.80 -18.81 -27.40
N HIS A 579 -4.48 -19.07 -26.13
CA HIS A 579 -3.13 -18.84 -25.62
C HIS A 579 -2.08 -19.77 -26.24
N LEU A 580 -2.43 -21.01 -26.60
CA LEU A 580 -1.54 -21.91 -27.33
C LEU A 580 -1.28 -21.43 -28.78
N THR A 581 -2.30 -20.88 -29.46
CA THR A 581 -2.14 -20.28 -30.80
C THR A 581 -1.30 -19.00 -30.75
N VAL A 582 -1.53 -18.14 -29.76
CA VAL A 582 -0.69 -16.96 -29.45
C VAL A 582 0.76 -17.38 -29.16
N ALA A 583 0.97 -18.48 -28.45
CA ALA A 583 2.31 -19.01 -28.19
C ALA A 583 2.94 -19.65 -29.44
N ALA A 584 2.15 -20.23 -30.34
CA ALA A 584 2.65 -20.74 -31.60
C ALA A 584 3.19 -19.65 -32.53
N GLY A 585 2.51 -18.50 -32.57
CA GLY A 585 2.85 -17.41 -33.49
C GLY A 585 2.48 -17.72 -34.94
N SER A 586 1.40 -18.47 -35.16
CA SER A 586 0.88 -18.75 -36.51
C SER A 586 0.28 -17.48 -37.13
N SER A 587 1.03 -16.81 -38.00
CA SER A 587 0.64 -15.57 -38.70
C SER A 587 -0.43 -15.78 -39.79
N ALA A 588 -1.00 -16.98 -39.91
CA ALA A 588 -1.97 -17.34 -40.95
C ALA A 588 -3.41 -16.92 -40.55
N SER A 589 -3.60 -15.64 -40.25
CA SER A 589 -4.81 -15.00 -39.68
C SER A 589 -5.20 -15.49 -38.28
N PHE A 590 -5.30 -14.56 -37.33
CA PHE A 590 -5.88 -14.84 -36.01
C PHE A 590 -7.39 -15.11 -36.16
N LYS A 591 -7.76 -16.41 -36.19
CA LYS A 591 -9.15 -16.89 -36.21
C LYS A 591 -9.68 -17.33 -34.82
N VAL A 592 -8.87 -17.13 -33.79
CA VAL A 592 -9.10 -17.63 -32.43
C VAL A 592 -9.05 -16.45 -31.45
N GLY A 593 -9.90 -16.49 -30.43
CA GLY A 593 -10.09 -15.39 -29.47
C GLY A 593 -11.30 -14.53 -29.82
N THR A 594 -11.51 -13.45 -29.08
CA THR A 594 -12.60 -12.49 -29.33
C THR A 594 -12.41 -11.75 -30.66
N GLU A 595 -13.46 -11.12 -31.19
CA GLU A 595 -13.33 -10.24 -32.37
C GLU A 595 -12.29 -9.13 -32.15
N TYR A 596 -12.18 -8.59 -30.93
CA TYR A 596 -11.18 -7.57 -30.58
C TYR A 596 -9.76 -8.16 -30.65
N GLU A 597 -9.55 -9.38 -30.14
CA GLU A 597 -8.27 -10.09 -30.22
C GLU A 597 -7.86 -10.41 -31.66
N GLN A 598 -8.82 -10.85 -32.49
CA GLN A 598 -8.61 -11.10 -33.91
C GLN A 598 -8.23 -9.81 -34.65
N LEU A 599 -8.90 -8.69 -34.37
CA LEU A 599 -8.58 -7.38 -34.94
C LEU A 599 -7.21 -6.84 -34.48
N VAL A 600 -6.80 -7.11 -33.22
CA VAL A 600 -5.46 -6.76 -32.72
C VAL A 600 -4.38 -7.66 -33.35
N GLY A 601 -4.66 -8.95 -33.59
CA GLY A 601 -3.78 -9.85 -34.34
C GLY A 601 -3.59 -9.40 -35.77
N ASN A 602 -4.69 -9.12 -36.49
CA ASN A 602 -4.64 -8.60 -37.87
C ASN A 602 -3.93 -7.23 -37.95
N LEU A 603 -3.96 -6.41 -36.89
CA LEU A 603 -3.16 -5.18 -36.80
C LEU A 603 -1.66 -5.46 -36.61
N LEU A 604 -1.29 -6.48 -35.83
CA LEU A 604 0.11 -6.92 -35.66
C LEU A 604 0.68 -7.45 -36.98
N ASP A 605 -0.10 -8.22 -37.73
CA ASP A 605 0.29 -8.78 -39.03
C ASP A 605 0.56 -7.71 -40.12
N VAL A 606 0.03 -6.48 -39.94
CA VAL A 606 0.33 -5.31 -40.80
C VAL A 606 1.23 -4.26 -40.12
N GLU A 607 2.02 -4.70 -39.13
CA GLU A 607 2.94 -3.88 -38.31
C GLU A 607 2.32 -2.63 -37.66
N GLY A 608 0.98 -2.57 -37.57
CA GLY A 608 0.23 -1.49 -36.94
C GLY A 608 -0.03 -0.27 -37.83
N ASP A 609 0.16 -0.39 -39.15
CA ASP A 609 -0.03 0.67 -40.17
C ASP A 609 -1.04 1.77 -39.74
N PRO A 610 -0.60 3.04 -39.55
CA PRO A 610 -1.46 4.13 -39.09
C PRO A 610 -2.68 4.41 -39.96
N ASP A 611 -2.61 4.13 -41.27
CA ASP A 611 -3.69 4.40 -42.23
C ASP A 611 -4.67 3.23 -42.39
N SER A 612 -4.31 2.04 -41.92
CA SER A 612 -5.09 0.79 -41.99
C SER A 612 -6.56 0.96 -41.59
N ALA A 613 -7.45 0.34 -42.36
CA ALA A 613 -8.89 0.33 -42.10
C ALA A 613 -9.25 -0.25 -40.72
N LEU A 614 -8.43 -1.19 -40.20
CA LEU A 614 -8.67 -1.88 -38.93
C LEU A 614 -8.80 -0.92 -37.73
N TRP A 615 -8.03 0.17 -37.70
CA TRP A 615 -8.15 1.22 -36.68
C TRP A 615 -9.50 1.96 -36.66
N ARG A 616 -10.36 1.74 -37.67
CA ARG A 616 -11.70 2.32 -37.81
C ARG A 616 -12.82 1.30 -37.54
N SER A 617 -12.51 0.02 -37.31
CA SER A 617 -13.50 -1.02 -37.00
C SER A 617 -14.28 -0.71 -35.72
N GLU A 618 -15.60 -0.92 -35.73
CA GLU A 618 -16.50 -0.54 -34.61
C GLU A 618 -16.07 -1.20 -33.28
N SER A 619 -15.65 -2.46 -33.34
CA SER A 619 -15.20 -3.21 -32.16
C SER A 619 -13.91 -2.66 -31.54
N LEU A 620 -13.06 -1.93 -32.27
CA LEU A 620 -11.93 -1.17 -31.69
C LEU A 620 -12.28 0.29 -31.32
N CYS A 621 -13.43 0.81 -31.71
CA CYS A 621 -13.83 2.22 -31.51
C CYS A 621 -14.66 2.47 -30.23
N PHE A 622 -14.78 3.73 -29.81
CA PHE A 622 -15.61 4.16 -28.69
C PHE A 622 -17.03 3.59 -28.73
N CYS A 623 -17.42 2.94 -27.63
CA CYS A 623 -18.80 2.50 -27.38
C CYS A 623 -19.40 3.27 -26.19
N LYS A 624 -20.61 3.79 -26.39
CA LYS A 624 -21.37 4.51 -25.36
C LYS A 624 -22.07 3.57 -24.38
N ASP A 625 -22.59 2.46 -24.88
CA ASP A 625 -23.40 1.51 -24.13
C ASP A 625 -22.52 0.50 -23.37
N GLY A 626 -23.13 -0.32 -22.52
CA GLY A 626 -22.43 -1.38 -21.79
C GLY A 626 -21.95 -2.51 -22.72
N LEU A 627 -20.74 -3.04 -22.47
CA LEU A 627 -20.29 -4.28 -23.11
C LEU A 627 -21.27 -5.43 -22.80
N ARG A 628 -21.47 -6.32 -23.78
CA ARG A 628 -22.28 -7.55 -23.65
C ARG A 628 -21.43 -8.78 -23.34
N SER A 629 -20.15 -8.75 -23.74
CA SER A 629 -19.12 -9.75 -23.50
C SER A 629 -17.78 -9.03 -23.27
N PRO A 630 -16.78 -9.69 -22.63
CA PRO A 630 -15.43 -9.13 -22.51
C PRO A 630 -14.78 -8.86 -23.87
N LEU A 631 -13.74 -8.01 -23.87
CA LEU A 631 -12.90 -7.75 -25.05
C LEU A 631 -11.78 -8.78 -25.21
N THR A 632 -11.46 -9.55 -24.18
CA THR A 632 -10.38 -10.55 -24.17
C THR A 632 -10.88 -11.93 -23.75
N THR A 633 -10.16 -12.98 -24.15
CA THR A 633 -10.49 -14.36 -23.79
C THR A 633 -10.11 -14.63 -22.33
N LEU A 634 -11.11 -14.92 -21.49
CA LEU A 634 -10.96 -15.07 -20.03
C LEU A 634 -11.32 -16.51 -19.57
N PRO A 635 -10.58 -17.11 -18.62
CA PRO A 635 -10.70 -18.54 -18.31
C PRO A 635 -11.95 -18.96 -17.51
N SER A 636 -12.74 -18.03 -16.95
CA SER A 636 -13.96 -18.37 -16.20
C SER A 636 -15.07 -17.33 -16.35
N GLU A 637 -16.33 -17.77 -16.26
CA GLU A 637 -17.53 -16.91 -16.32
C GLU A 637 -17.53 -15.84 -15.20
N ALA A 638 -16.96 -16.17 -14.04
CA ALA A 638 -16.74 -15.21 -12.96
C ALA A 638 -15.84 -14.04 -13.40
N LEU A 639 -14.73 -14.33 -14.10
CA LEU A 639 -13.86 -13.28 -14.65
C LEU A 639 -14.52 -12.52 -15.80
N GLN A 640 -15.34 -13.17 -16.64
CA GLN A 640 -16.16 -12.43 -17.61
C GLN A 640 -17.12 -11.44 -16.92
N THR A 641 -17.74 -11.86 -15.82
CA THR A 641 -18.64 -11.02 -15.02
C THR A 641 -17.90 -9.85 -14.38
N GLU A 642 -16.68 -10.06 -13.86
CA GLU A 642 -15.85 -8.97 -13.35
C GLU A 642 -15.35 -8.03 -14.47
N ALA A 643 -15.02 -8.52 -15.66
CA ALA A 643 -14.69 -7.68 -16.81
C ALA A 643 -15.83 -6.72 -17.20
N LEU A 644 -17.08 -7.19 -17.17
CA LEU A 644 -18.27 -6.36 -17.43
C LEU A 644 -18.58 -5.37 -16.29
N LYS A 645 -18.22 -5.69 -15.04
CA LYS A 645 -18.26 -4.74 -13.91
C LYS A 645 -17.15 -3.69 -14.00
N LEU A 646 -15.94 -4.10 -14.39
CA LEU A 646 -14.77 -3.24 -14.60
C LEU A 646 -15.06 -2.19 -15.67
N PHE A 647 -15.71 -2.58 -16.78
CA PHE A 647 -16.15 -1.64 -17.82
C PHE A 647 -17.12 -0.58 -17.29
N LYS A 648 -18.12 -1.01 -16.49
CA LYS A 648 -19.07 -0.09 -15.84
C LYS A 648 -18.37 0.85 -14.85
N SER A 649 -17.38 0.36 -14.10
CA SER A 649 -16.55 1.18 -13.20
C SER A 649 -15.75 2.23 -13.99
N CYS A 650 -15.14 1.85 -15.11
CA CYS A 650 -14.47 2.76 -16.02
C CYS A 650 -15.46 3.81 -16.58
N GLN A 651 -16.63 3.40 -17.06
CA GLN A 651 -17.65 4.33 -17.56
C GLN A 651 -18.12 5.33 -16.48
N LEU A 652 -18.26 4.92 -15.22
CA LEU A 652 -18.58 5.83 -14.12
C LEU A 652 -17.45 6.84 -13.86
N PHE A 653 -16.20 6.37 -13.79
CA PHE A 653 -15.02 7.22 -13.62
C PHE A 653 -14.83 8.23 -14.77
N ILE A 654 -15.17 7.80 -15.99
CA ILE A 654 -14.98 8.56 -17.23
C ILE A 654 -16.11 9.57 -17.46
N ASN A 655 -17.37 9.24 -17.12
CA ASN A 655 -18.53 10.06 -17.46
C ASN A 655 -19.03 10.98 -16.31
N VAL A 656 -18.60 10.77 -15.06
CA VAL A 656 -18.82 11.71 -13.95
C VAL A 656 -17.68 12.73 -13.92
N LEU A 657 -17.96 14.02 -13.85
CA LEU A 657 -16.90 15.05 -13.82
C LEU A 657 -16.02 14.96 -12.56
N VAL A 658 -14.74 15.29 -12.69
CA VAL A 658 -13.80 15.42 -11.55
C VAL A 658 -13.92 16.83 -10.98
N GLU A 659 -14.65 16.95 -9.87
CA GLU A 659 -14.89 18.19 -9.13
C GLU A 659 -14.60 17.96 -7.64
N SER A 660 -14.41 19.03 -6.85
CA SER A 660 -14.09 18.89 -5.42
C SER A 660 -15.02 17.97 -4.61
N PRO A 661 -16.35 17.87 -4.87
CA PRO A 661 -17.22 16.92 -4.19
C PRO A 661 -17.12 15.47 -4.69
N SER A 662 -16.64 15.24 -5.92
CA SER A 662 -16.53 13.91 -6.54
C SER A 662 -15.11 13.32 -6.51
N ILE A 663 -14.09 14.07 -6.08
CA ILE A 663 -12.70 13.60 -5.97
C ILE A 663 -12.59 12.27 -5.20
N ASP A 664 -13.25 12.14 -4.04
CA ASP A 664 -13.15 10.93 -3.22
C ASP A 664 -13.87 9.73 -3.84
N TYR A 665 -14.95 9.98 -4.58
CA TYR A 665 -15.63 8.98 -5.40
C TYR A 665 -14.72 8.47 -6.53
N HIS A 666 -14.11 9.38 -7.29
CA HIS A 666 -13.13 9.05 -8.35
C HIS A 666 -11.91 8.30 -7.81
N MET A 667 -11.36 8.74 -6.67
CA MET A 667 -10.29 8.01 -5.98
C MET A 667 -10.72 6.57 -5.68
N SER A 668 -11.92 6.37 -5.10
CA SER A 668 -12.41 5.03 -4.78
C SER A 668 -12.64 4.15 -6.01
N LEU A 669 -13.15 4.70 -7.11
CA LEU A 669 -13.36 3.98 -8.37
C LEU A 669 -12.02 3.50 -8.95
N ALA A 670 -11.03 4.40 -9.09
CA ALA A 670 -9.71 4.05 -9.60
C ALA A 670 -9.01 3.02 -8.70
N GLN A 671 -9.03 3.22 -7.38
CA GLN A 671 -8.42 2.30 -6.42
C GLN A 671 -9.06 0.90 -6.45
N ASN A 672 -10.39 0.82 -6.57
CA ASN A 672 -11.10 -0.47 -6.60
C ASN A 672 -10.92 -1.19 -7.94
N ALA A 673 -11.08 -0.50 -9.08
CA ALA A 673 -10.89 -1.07 -10.42
C ALA A 673 -9.47 -1.63 -10.60
N LEU A 674 -8.47 -0.89 -10.14
CA LEU A 674 -7.06 -1.31 -10.25
C LEU A 674 -6.68 -2.38 -9.22
N GLN A 675 -7.32 -2.41 -8.04
CA GLN A 675 -7.17 -3.51 -7.09
C GLN A 675 -7.70 -4.83 -7.68
N VAL A 676 -8.84 -4.81 -8.37
CA VAL A 676 -9.38 -6.00 -9.06
C VAL A 676 -8.39 -6.54 -10.09
N CYS A 677 -7.74 -5.66 -10.87
CA CYS A 677 -6.73 -6.04 -11.86
C CYS A 677 -5.38 -6.50 -11.26
N LEU A 678 -5.08 -6.14 -10.01
CA LEU A 678 -3.94 -6.70 -9.26
C LEU A 678 -4.27 -8.09 -8.68
N THR A 679 -5.49 -8.28 -8.17
CA THR A 679 -5.97 -9.56 -7.63
C THR A 679 -6.19 -10.60 -8.72
N HIS A 680 -6.62 -10.18 -9.92
CA HIS A 680 -6.90 -11.01 -11.08
C HIS A 680 -6.10 -10.54 -12.30
N PRO A 681 -4.84 -11.01 -12.47
CA PRO A 681 -3.97 -10.63 -13.57
C PRO A 681 -4.56 -10.85 -14.97
N GLU A 682 -5.49 -11.79 -15.10
CA GLU A 682 -6.22 -12.09 -16.34
C GLU A 682 -6.98 -10.85 -16.85
N LEU A 683 -7.44 -9.97 -15.95
CA LEU A 683 -8.14 -8.73 -16.29
C LEU A 683 -7.21 -7.57 -16.66
N GLN A 684 -5.87 -7.74 -16.59
CA GLN A 684 -4.92 -6.68 -16.95
C GLN A 684 -5.03 -6.33 -18.43
N ASN A 685 -5.07 -7.32 -19.32
CA ASN A 685 -5.25 -7.11 -20.76
C ASN A 685 -6.62 -6.49 -21.06
N GLU A 686 -7.68 -7.00 -20.43
CA GLU A 686 -9.04 -6.48 -20.54
C GLU A 686 -9.11 -4.99 -20.21
N MET A 687 -8.52 -4.55 -19.09
CA MET A 687 -8.47 -3.14 -18.68
C MET A 687 -7.85 -2.24 -19.76
N TYR A 688 -6.74 -2.67 -20.36
CA TYR A 688 -6.10 -1.92 -21.45
C TYR A 688 -6.97 -1.89 -22.72
N CYS A 689 -7.56 -3.01 -23.13
CA CYS A 689 -8.49 -3.06 -24.26
C CYS A 689 -9.70 -2.13 -24.05
N GLN A 690 -10.27 -2.12 -22.84
CA GLN A 690 -11.40 -1.26 -22.47
C GLN A 690 -11.05 0.23 -22.50
N LEU A 691 -9.88 0.64 -21.97
CA LEU A 691 -9.42 2.04 -22.01
C LEU A 691 -9.04 2.49 -23.43
N ILE A 692 -8.39 1.65 -24.22
CA ILE A 692 -8.08 1.94 -25.63
C ILE A 692 -9.39 2.08 -26.42
N LYS A 693 -10.36 1.17 -26.24
CA LYS A 693 -11.69 1.28 -26.84
C LYS A 693 -12.41 2.57 -26.40
N GLN A 694 -12.33 2.96 -25.13
CA GLN A 694 -12.98 4.18 -24.62
C GLN A 694 -12.32 5.51 -25.05
N THR A 695 -11.09 5.47 -25.59
CA THR A 695 -10.39 6.64 -26.14
C THR A 695 -10.41 6.70 -27.68
N ASN A 696 -10.37 5.56 -28.38
CA ASN A 696 -10.27 5.51 -29.83
C ASN A 696 -11.52 6.09 -30.52
N ARG A 697 -11.30 6.97 -31.51
CA ARG A 697 -12.33 7.73 -32.27
C ARG A 697 -13.35 8.53 -31.42
N ARG A 698 -13.11 8.75 -30.12
CA ARG A 698 -13.93 9.63 -29.28
C ARG A 698 -13.71 11.12 -29.63
N THR A 699 -14.69 11.98 -29.36
CA THR A 699 -14.65 13.40 -29.71
C THR A 699 -13.58 14.19 -28.94
N PRO A 700 -12.72 15.01 -29.59
CA PRO A 700 -11.53 15.60 -28.96
C PRO A 700 -11.74 16.59 -27.81
N HIS A 701 -12.96 17.12 -27.62
CA HIS A 701 -13.27 18.18 -26.64
C HIS A 701 -14.10 17.69 -25.44
N ASN A 702 -14.13 16.38 -25.21
CA ASN A 702 -14.89 15.79 -24.11
C ASN A 702 -14.01 15.63 -22.86
N SER A 703 -14.42 16.14 -21.70
CA SER A 703 -13.71 15.96 -20.43
C SER A 703 -13.49 14.48 -20.10
N SER A 704 -14.46 13.62 -20.46
CA SER A 704 -14.36 12.17 -20.36
C SER A 704 -13.20 11.56 -21.16
N LEU A 705 -12.82 12.15 -22.29
CA LEU A 705 -11.64 11.68 -23.04
C LEU A 705 -10.38 11.89 -22.19
N THR A 706 -10.20 13.09 -21.63
CA THR A 706 -9.11 13.40 -20.70
C THR A 706 -9.13 12.49 -19.47
N GLN A 707 -10.29 12.24 -18.86
CA GLN A 707 -10.43 11.36 -17.70
C GLN A 707 -10.06 9.90 -18.02
N CYS A 708 -10.35 9.41 -19.23
CA CYS A 708 -9.91 8.08 -19.65
C CYS A 708 -8.39 8.00 -19.84
N TRP A 709 -7.78 9.05 -20.41
CA TRP A 709 -6.31 9.18 -20.49
C TRP A 709 -5.64 9.33 -19.11
N GLN A 710 -6.30 10.00 -18.14
CA GLN A 710 -5.85 10.06 -16.75
C GLN A 710 -5.91 8.69 -16.07
N LEU A 711 -6.98 7.91 -16.26
CA LEU A 711 -7.06 6.54 -15.72
C LEU A 711 -5.99 5.64 -16.33
N LEU A 712 -5.77 5.73 -17.66
CA LEU A 712 -4.68 5.04 -18.34
C LEU A 712 -3.30 5.43 -17.79
N ALA A 713 -3.07 6.72 -17.50
CA ALA A 713 -1.84 7.22 -16.90
C ALA A 713 -1.58 6.70 -15.47
N VAL A 714 -2.62 6.29 -14.73
CA VAL A 714 -2.47 5.54 -13.47
C VAL A 714 -2.18 4.06 -13.74
N CYS A 715 -2.81 3.43 -14.75
CA CYS A 715 -2.63 2.01 -15.09
C CYS A 715 -1.17 1.67 -15.46
N VAL A 716 -0.57 2.45 -16.36
CA VAL A 716 0.80 2.20 -16.91
C VAL A 716 1.94 2.33 -15.90
N ALA A 717 1.64 2.93 -14.74
CA ALA A 717 2.56 3.01 -13.60
C ALA A 717 2.39 1.83 -12.62
N LEU A 718 1.42 0.95 -12.85
CA LEU A 718 1.00 -0.11 -11.92
C LEU A 718 1.30 -1.51 -12.48
N PHE A 719 0.75 -1.83 -13.65
CA PHE A 719 0.96 -3.09 -14.35
C PHE A 719 0.88 -2.86 -15.86
N LEU A 720 1.42 -3.77 -16.65
CA LEU A 720 1.43 -3.69 -18.11
C LEU A 720 0.58 -4.79 -18.72
N PRO A 721 0.02 -4.58 -19.94
CA PRO A 721 -0.63 -5.67 -20.65
C PRO A 721 0.44 -6.65 -21.14
N GLN A 722 0.07 -7.92 -21.22
CA GLN A 722 0.98 -9.02 -21.57
C GLN A 722 0.87 -9.40 -23.05
N GLN A 723 1.83 -10.17 -23.55
CA GLN A 723 1.84 -10.68 -24.93
C GLN A 723 1.72 -9.54 -25.98
N HIS A 724 0.99 -9.75 -27.07
CA HIS A 724 0.85 -8.79 -28.17
C HIS A 724 0.11 -7.49 -27.76
N PHE A 725 -0.62 -7.48 -26.63
CA PHE A 725 -1.28 -6.28 -26.13
C PHE A 725 -0.29 -5.19 -25.66
N LEU A 726 0.95 -5.55 -25.28
CA LEU A 726 2.01 -4.57 -25.00
C LEU A 726 2.47 -3.82 -26.25
N TRP A 727 2.57 -4.55 -27.37
CA TRP A 727 2.84 -3.96 -28.68
C TRP A 727 1.68 -3.06 -29.11
N TYR A 728 0.44 -3.53 -28.96
CA TYR A 728 -0.77 -2.77 -29.30
C TYR A 728 -0.88 -1.47 -28.48
N LEU A 729 -0.61 -1.52 -27.17
CA LEU A 729 -0.52 -0.33 -26.33
C LEU A 729 0.56 0.64 -26.82
N ARG A 730 1.78 0.15 -27.09
CA ARG A 730 2.88 1.01 -27.60
C ARG A 730 2.51 1.69 -28.93
N GLN A 731 1.95 0.96 -29.89
CA GLN A 731 1.48 1.52 -31.16
C GLN A 731 0.35 2.53 -30.99
N TYR A 732 -0.63 2.22 -30.14
CA TYR A 732 -1.74 3.13 -29.85
C TYR A 732 -1.26 4.44 -29.21
N LEU A 733 -0.34 4.34 -28.23
CA LEU A 733 0.31 5.51 -27.63
C LEU A 733 1.10 6.32 -28.67
N GLN A 734 1.86 5.66 -29.55
CA GLN A 734 2.62 6.32 -30.61
C GLN A 734 1.72 7.05 -31.62
N ARG A 735 0.60 6.44 -32.05
CA ARG A 735 -0.43 7.07 -32.90
C ARG A 735 -1.05 8.32 -32.28
N HIS A 736 -1.03 8.45 -30.95
CA HIS A 736 -1.64 9.57 -30.22
C HIS A 736 -0.63 10.58 -29.65
N ALA A 737 0.68 10.40 -29.85
CA ALA A 737 1.77 11.16 -29.21
C ALA A 737 2.00 12.59 -29.77
N ASP A 738 0.96 13.36 -30.10
CA ASP A 738 1.10 14.78 -30.49
C ASP A 738 1.24 15.69 -29.24
N PRO A 739 2.44 16.27 -28.96
CA PRO A 739 2.66 17.11 -27.79
C PRO A 739 1.93 18.46 -27.83
N ARG A 740 1.30 18.83 -28.96
CA ARG A 740 0.48 20.04 -29.06
C ARG A 740 -0.90 19.83 -28.42
N SER A 741 -1.42 18.61 -28.44
CA SER A 741 -2.71 18.22 -27.86
C SER A 741 -2.59 17.79 -26.38
N GLU A 742 -3.61 18.01 -25.56
CA GLU A 742 -3.60 17.48 -24.17
C GLU A 742 -3.58 15.95 -24.16
N VAL A 743 -4.31 15.31 -25.09
CA VAL A 743 -4.32 13.85 -25.28
C VAL A 743 -2.90 13.31 -25.54
N GLY A 744 -2.15 13.93 -26.44
CA GLY A 744 -0.79 13.47 -26.76
C GLY A 744 0.24 13.81 -25.68
N LYS A 745 0.03 14.84 -24.86
CA LYS A 745 0.80 15.05 -23.63
C LYS A 745 0.58 13.91 -22.63
N TYR A 746 -0.66 13.42 -22.47
CA TYR A 746 -0.93 12.19 -21.72
C TYR A 746 -0.30 10.97 -22.40
N ALA A 747 -0.38 10.80 -23.73
CA ALA A 747 0.24 9.67 -24.42
C ALA A 747 1.77 9.63 -24.24
N VAL A 748 2.47 10.77 -24.37
CA VAL A 748 3.92 10.90 -24.14
C VAL A 748 4.29 10.73 -22.66
N TYR A 749 3.41 11.03 -21.72
CA TYR A 749 3.58 10.60 -20.32
C TYR A 749 3.46 9.07 -20.20
N CYS A 750 2.41 8.47 -20.78
CA CYS A 750 2.18 7.04 -20.72
C CYS A 750 3.31 6.23 -21.35
N GLN A 751 3.87 6.65 -22.50
CA GLN A 751 5.04 6.01 -23.11
C GLN A 751 6.22 5.94 -22.14
N ARG A 752 6.59 7.08 -21.53
CA ARG A 752 7.68 7.14 -20.53
C ARG A 752 7.38 6.25 -19.32
N SER A 753 6.13 6.21 -18.87
CA SER A 753 5.69 5.36 -17.77
C SER A 753 5.76 3.87 -18.11
N VAL A 754 5.39 3.46 -19.34
CA VAL A 754 5.52 2.08 -19.83
C VAL A 754 6.97 1.63 -19.81
N GLU A 755 7.89 2.43 -20.37
CA GLU A 755 9.32 2.06 -20.38
C GLU A 755 9.91 2.00 -18.96
N ARG A 756 9.48 2.90 -18.05
CA ARG A 756 9.86 2.87 -16.63
C ARG A 756 9.34 1.63 -15.90
N THR A 757 8.12 1.18 -16.20
CA THR A 757 7.52 -0.05 -15.64
C THR A 757 8.12 -1.31 -16.27
N LEU A 758 8.58 -1.27 -17.52
CA LEU A 758 9.37 -2.38 -18.09
C LEU A 758 10.76 -2.47 -17.44
N GLN A 759 11.41 -1.34 -17.18
CA GLN A 759 12.74 -1.31 -16.55
C GLN A 759 12.71 -1.74 -15.08
N ASN A 760 11.72 -1.27 -14.30
CA ASN A 760 11.64 -1.48 -12.86
C ASN A 760 10.53 -2.48 -12.44
N GLY A 761 10.02 -3.30 -13.36
CA GLY A 761 8.95 -4.29 -13.13
C GLY A 761 7.58 -3.69 -12.79
N GLU A 762 6.63 -4.54 -12.36
CA GLU A 762 5.27 -4.13 -11.96
C GLU A 762 5.19 -3.65 -10.49
N ARG A 763 4.00 -3.25 -10.04
CA ARG A 763 3.70 -2.82 -8.66
C ARG A 763 2.95 -3.90 -7.87
N GLU A 764 3.11 -3.90 -6.55
CA GLU A 764 2.44 -4.86 -5.67
C GLU A 764 1.13 -4.33 -5.04
N ALA A 765 1.00 -3.01 -4.88
CA ALA A 765 -0.15 -2.39 -4.24
C ALA A 765 -0.83 -1.35 -5.14
N LYS A 766 -2.16 -1.29 -5.06
CA LYS A 766 -3.02 -0.30 -5.75
C LYS A 766 -2.50 1.14 -5.55
N PRO A 767 -2.79 2.09 -6.45
CA PRO A 767 -2.29 3.46 -6.28
C PRO A 767 -2.81 4.11 -5.00
N SER A 768 -1.91 4.79 -4.29
CA SER A 768 -2.22 5.63 -3.14
C SER A 768 -3.14 6.81 -3.49
N ARG A 769 -3.75 7.43 -2.48
CA ARG A 769 -4.51 8.68 -2.64
C ARG A 769 -3.64 9.76 -3.26
N MET A 770 -2.37 9.87 -2.83
CA MET A 770 -1.42 10.85 -3.37
C MET A 770 -1.20 10.68 -4.89
N GLU A 771 -1.04 9.44 -5.37
CA GLU A 771 -0.84 9.16 -6.79
C GLU A 771 -2.07 9.56 -7.62
N VAL A 772 -3.25 9.07 -7.25
CA VAL A 772 -4.49 9.34 -8.02
C VAL A 772 -4.81 10.83 -8.06
N LEU A 773 -4.70 11.54 -6.93
CA LEU A 773 -4.91 12.99 -6.89
C LEU A 773 -3.88 13.77 -7.73
N SER A 774 -2.62 13.31 -7.76
CA SER A 774 -1.59 13.99 -8.55
C SER A 774 -1.79 13.81 -10.05
N ILE A 775 -2.18 12.61 -10.52
CA ILE A 775 -2.51 12.39 -11.93
C ILE A 775 -3.75 13.19 -12.35
N LEU A 776 -4.80 13.22 -11.51
CA LEU A 776 -6.07 13.88 -11.85
C LEU A 776 -6.03 15.41 -11.77
N LEU A 777 -5.26 15.98 -10.86
CA LEU A 777 -5.33 17.42 -10.51
C LEU A 777 -4.07 18.22 -10.88
N ARG A 778 -2.96 17.57 -11.26
CA ARG A 778 -1.67 18.25 -11.50
C ARG A 778 -1.05 18.04 -12.88
N ASN A 779 -1.76 17.40 -13.81
CA ASN A 779 -1.35 17.20 -15.22
C ASN A 779 0.09 16.61 -15.35
N PRO A 780 0.25 15.28 -15.28
CA PRO A 780 1.51 14.61 -14.94
C PRO A 780 2.64 14.78 -15.98
N TYR A 781 2.37 15.36 -17.14
CA TYR A 781 3.33 15.64 -18.20
C TYR A 781 4.18 16.89 -17.99
N HIS A 782 3.79 17.82 -17.11
CA HIS A 782 4.56 19.06 -16.88
C HIS A 782 5.94 18.82 -16.24
N HIS A 783 6.12 17.68 -15.55
CA HIS A 783 7.37 17.27 -14.93
C HIS A 783 7.67 15.81 -15.30
N SER A 784 8.95 15.41 -15.28
CA SER A 784 9.32 14.00 -15.43
C SER A 784 8.99 13.15 -14.20
N LEU A 785 8.81 13.81 -13.06
CA LEU A 785 8.53 13.21 -11.76
C LEU A 785 7.22 13.84 -11.23
N PRO A 786 6.04 13.22 -11.47
CA PRO A 786 4.74 13.83 -11.18
C PRO A 786 4.38 13.86 -9.69
N PHE A 787 5.04 13.05 -8.87
CA PHE A 787 4.80 12.93 -7.44
C PHE A 787 5.91 13.63 -6.64
N SER A 788 5.61 14.06 -5.41
CA SER A 788 6.60 14.69 -4.52
C SER A 788 6.22 14.56 -3.05
N ILE A 789 7.18 14.29 -2.19
CA ILE A 789 6.99 14.04 -0.75
C ILE A 789 8.13 14.67 0.08
N PRO A 790 7.86 15.26 1.26
CA PRO A 790 8.91 15.75 2.16
C PRO A 790 9.58 14.60 2.93
N VAL A 791 10.88 14.44 2.70
CA VAL A 791 11.75 13.58 3.52
C VAL A 791 12.31 14.42 4.66
N HIS A 792 12.17 13.95 5.89
CA HIS A 792 12.57 14.67 7.10
C HIS A 792 13.93 14.17 7.62
N PHE A 793 14.68 15.07 8.25
CA PHE A 793 16.01 14.83 8.81
C PHE A 793 16.03 15.01 10.33
N MET A 794 17.04 14.45 11.01
CA MET A 794 17.16 14.52 12.48
C MET A 794 17.33 15.95 13.05
N ASN A 795 17.72 16.91 12.20
CA ASN A 795 17.79 18.33 12.54
C ASN A 795 16.44 19.07 12.34
N ILE A 796 15.30 18.36 12.30
CA ILE A 796 13.94 18.87 12.01
C ILE A 796 13.72 19.33 10.55
N THR A 797 14.77 19.72 9.82
CA THR A 797 14.61 20.18 8.42
C THR A 797 14.13 19.05 7.51
N TYR A 798 13.56 19.41 6.36
CA TYR A 798 13.07 18.46 5.37
C TYR A 798 13.51 18.85 3.96
N GLN A 799 13.58 17.89 3.05
CA GLN A 799 13.78 18.11 1.63
C GLN A 799 12.65 17.44 0.84
N VAL A 800 12.04 18.18 -0.08
CA VAL A 800 11.04 17.63 -1.00
C VAL A 800 11.74 16.90 -2.14
N VAL A 801 11.46 15.60 -2.26
CA VAL A 801 11.99 14.73 -3.31
C VAL A 801 10.84 14.39 -4.26
N GLY A 802 11.12 14.51 -5.57
CA GLY A 802 10.18 14.13 -6.62
C GLY A 802 10.39 12.69 -7.08
N PHE A 803 9.33 12.02 -7.50
CA PHE A 803 9.35 10.62 -7.95
C PHE A 803 8.26 10.32 -9.00
N ASP A 804 8.37 9.16 -9.64
CA ASP A 804 7.36 8.57 -10.53
C ASP A 804 6.80 7.25 -9.94
N GLY A 805 5.80 6.67 -10.60
CA GLY A 805 5.09 5.48 -10.08
C GLY A 805 5.91 4.19 -10.06
N SER A 806 7.06 4.17 -10.73
CA SER A 806 7.98 3.03 -10.83
C SER A 806 9.30 3.27 -10.09
N THR A 807 9.39 4.39 -9.34
CA THR A 807 10.59 4.79 -8.60
C THR A 807 10.86 3.86 -7.42
N THR A 808 12.03 3.22 -7.42
CA THR A 808 12.47 2.36 -6.29
C THR A 808 12.96 3.20 -5.11
N VAL A 809 13.00 2.57 -3.92
CA VAL A 809 13.60 3.17 -2.72
C VAL A 809 15.07 3.53 -2.98
N ASP A 810 15.84 2.72 -3.72
CA ASP A 810 17.24 3.03 -4.06
C ASP A 810 17.40 4.22 -5.01
N GLU A 811 16.57 4.33 -6.07
CA GLU A 811 16.55 5.49 -6.98
C GLU A 811 16.22 6.78 -6.23
N PHE A 812 15.20 6.73 -5.38
CA PHE A 812 14.75 7.85 -4.55
C PHE A 812 15.81 8.23 -3.52
N LEU A 813 16.38 7.25 -2.82
CA LEU A 813 17.45 7.42 -1.82
C LEU A 813 18.72 7.99 -2.46
N SER A 814 19.11 7.53 -3.64
CA SER A 814 20.24 8.06 -4.40
C SER A 814 19.99 9.50 -4.84
N THR A 815 18.78 9.80 -5.34
CA THR A 815 18.37 11.17 -5.72
C THR A 815 18.39 12.13 -4.54
N LEU A 816 17.87 11.72 -3.39
CA LEU A 816 17.94 12.44 -2.11
C LEU A 816 19.41 12.67 -1.69
N THR A 817 20.20 11.60 -1.61
CA THR A 817 21.61 11.63 -1.17
C THR A 817 22.44 12.59 -2.03
N GLN A 818 22.22 12.60 -3.36
CA GLN A 818 22.85 13.53 -4.28
C GLN A 818 22.41 14.98 -4.05
N ARG A 819 21.11 15.24 -3.85
CA ARG A 819 20.56 16.58 -3.55
C ARG A 819 21.00 17.14 -2.19
N VAL A 820 21.23 16.27 -1.20
CA VAL A 820 21.82 16.65 0.09
C VAL A 820 23.34 16.80 0.00
N GLY A 821 24.00 16.23 -1.02
CA GLY A 821 25.45 16.30 -1.20
C GLY A 821 26.21 15.41 -0.22
N MET A 822 25.70 14.21 0.03
CA MET A 822 26.33 13.18 0.88
C MET A 822 26.92 12.04 0.02
N ARG A 823 27.76 11.21 0.61
CA ARG A 823 28.27 9.98 -0.05
C ARG A 823 27.14 8.98 -0.30
N LYS A 824 27.27 8.19 -1.37
CA LYS A 824 26.34 7.12 -1.77
C LYS A 824 25.92 6.24 -0.58
N PRO A 825 24.68 5.70 -0.53
CA PRO A 825 24.15 4.99 0.65
C PRO A 825 25.04 3.86 1.18
N HIS A 826 25.67 3.08 0.30
CA HIS A 826 26.59 2.00 0.70
C HIS A 826 27.93 2.46 1.31
N LEU A 827 28.25 3.77 1.27
CA LEU A 827 29.41 4.37 1.95
C LEU A 827 29.02 5.18 3.19
N SER A 828 27.88 5.87 3.15
CA SER A 828 27.39 6.70 4.25
C SER A 828 26.57 5.93 5.28
N GLY A 829 25.98 4.80 4.90
CA GLY A 829 25.14 3.96 5.77
C GLY A 829 23.77 4.55 6.09
N PHE A 830 23.37 5.64 5.42
CA PHE A 830 22.05 6.25 5.56
C PHE A 830 20.98 5.51 4.75
N ALA A 831 19.78 5.40 5.32
CA ALA A 831 18.62 4.75 4.74
C ALA A 831 17.33 5.58 4.98
N LEU A 832 16.23 5.15 4.35
CA LEU A 832 14.91 5.72 4.54
C LEU A 832 14.07 4.85 5.48
N PHE A 833 13.27 5.52 6.30
CA PHE A 833 12.35 4.92 7.26
C PHE A 833 10.96 5.55 7.14
N THR A 834 9.92 4.79 7.45
CA THR A 834 8.54 5.29 7.62
C THR A 834 8.08 5.21 9.08
N ASP A 835 7.26 6.16 9.52
CA ASP A 835 6.54 6.07 10.79
C ASP A 835 5.48 4.95 10.77
N ASP A 836 5.22 4.31 11.90
CA ASP A 836 4.22 3.24 11.99
C ASP A 836 2.78 3.81 11.93
N PRO A 837 1.88 3.25 11.09
CA PRO A 837 0.52 3.76 10.90
C PRO A 837 -0.37 3.69 12.16
N SER A 838 -0.01 2.91 13.19
CA SER A 838 -0.69 2.95 14.49
C SER A 838 -0.37 4.19 15.34
N GLY A 839 0.68 4.96 14.99
CA GLY A 839 1.09 6.13 15.77
C GLY A 839 1.87 5.77 17.04
N ARG A 840 2.21 4.49 17.24
CA ARG A 840 3.28 4.08 18.15
C ARG A 840 4.63 4.62 17.64
N ASP A 841 5.55 4.86 18.56
CA ASP A 841 6.91 5.34 18.27
C ASP A 841 7.78 4.19 17.73
N LEU A 842 7.49 3.80 16.49
CA LEU A 842 8.12 2.70 15.77
C LEU A 842 8.41 3.14 14.32
N GLU A 843 9.59 2.79 13.83
CA GLU A 843 10.07 3.15 12.50
C GLU A 843 10.45 1.90 11.69
N HIS A 844 9.95 1.83 10.46
CA HIS A 844 10.20 0.71 9.55
C HIS A 844 11.24 1.11 8.49
N CYS A 845 12.36 0.40 8.42
CA CYS A 845 13.37 0.64 7.38
C CYS A 845 12.86 0.17 6.02
N LEU A 846 13.02 1.00 4.98
CA LEU A 846 12.58 0.67 3.63
C LEU A 846 13.60 -0.18 2.89
N GLN A 847 13.13 -1.26 2.24
CA GLN A 847 13.97 -2.16 1.46
C GLN A 847 14.28 -1.57 0.07
N PRO A 848 15.55 -1.54 -0.40
CA PRO A 848 15.96 -0.74 -1.58
C PRO A 848 15.24 -1.07 -2.90
N SER A 849 14.84 -2.32 -3.10
CA SER A 849 14.15 -2.80 -4.31
C SER A 849 12.65 -2.47 -4.37
N VAL A 850 12.03 -2.13 -3.23
CA VAL A 850 10.59 -1.83 -3.16
C VAL A 850 10.34 -0.45 -3.78
N LYS A 851 9.16 -0.23 -4.35
CA LYS A 851 8.76 1.08 -4.92
C LYS A 851 8.20 2.02 -3.86
N ILE A 852 8.57 3.30 -3.93
CA ILE A 852 8.13 4.34 -2.97
C ILE A 852 6.59 4.43 -2.93
N CYS A 853 5.93 4.32 -4.08
CA CYS A 853 4.47 4.31 -4.14
C CYS A 853 3.82 3.08 -3.48
N ASP A 854 4.44 1.89 -3.55
CA ASP A 854 3.94 0.71 -2.84
C ASP A 854 4.08 0.88 -1.32
N VAL A 855 5.16 1.52 -0.85
CA VAL A 855 5.34 1.87 0.57
C VAL A 855 4.22 2.82 1.03
N ILE A 856 3.97 3.90 0.28
CA ILE A 856 2.90 4.88 0.59
C ILE A 856 1.53 4.19 0.62
N SER A 857 1.23 3.37 -0.40
CA SER A 857 -0.06 2.68 -0.51
C SER A 857 -0.29 1.63 0.58
N LYS A 858 0.73 0.82 0.92
CA LYS A 858 0.64 -0.17 2.00
C LYS A 858 0.45 0.52 3.36
N TRP A 859 1.09 1.67 3.58
CA TRP A 859 0.90 2.49 4.78
C TRP A 859 -0.52 3.09 4.87
N GLU A 860 -1.04 3.66 3.78
CA GLU A 860 -2.42 4.20 3.72
C GLU A 860 -3.47 3.12 4.02
N GLN A 861 -3.24 1.88 3.57
CA GLN A 861 -4.12 0.74 3.82
C GLN A 861 -4.09 0.30 5.29
N ALA A 862 -2.90 0.10 5.87
CA ALA A 862 -2.75 -0.27 7.27
C ALA A 862 -3.33 0.80 8.24
N LEU A 863 -3.20 2.09 7.91
CA LEU A 863 -3.84 3.18 8.69
C LEU A 863 -5.37 3.06 8.69
N LYS A 864 -5.96 2.71 7.54
CA LYS A 864 -7.41 2.55 7.34
C LYS A 864 -7.96 1.28 8.02
N GLU A 865 -7.19 0.20 8.01
CA GLU A 865 -7.52 -1.07 8.66
C GLU A 865 -7.54 -0.94 10.19
N LEU A 866 -6.68 -0.09 10.76
CA LEU A 866 -6.65 0.17 12.20
C LEU A 866 -7.77 1.13 12.67
N HIS A 867 -8.33 1.94 11.77
CA HIS A 867 -9.36 2.96 12.09
C HIS A 867 -10.64 2.80 11.24
N PRO A 868 -11.28 1.62 11.23
CA PRO A 868 -12.49 1.40 10.44
C PRO A 868 -13.60 2.38 10.84
N GLY A 869 -14.20 3.04 9.85
CA GLY A 869 -15.27 4.04 10.05
C GLY A 869 -14.82 5.45 10.46
N LYS A 870 -13.56 5.66 10.89
CA LYS A 870 -13.03 7.00 11.20
C LYS A 870 -12.12 7.52 10.08
N TYR A 871 -12.63 8.45 9.28
CA TYR A 871 -11.86 9.06 8.19
C TYR A 871 -10.90 10.15 8.69
N GLU A 872 -9.80 9.74 9.32
CA GLU A 872 -8.69 10.64 9.69
C GLU A 872 -7.78 10.95 8.48
N GLY A 873 -8.38 11.48 7.41
CA GLY A 873 -7.73 11.85 6.14
C GLY A 873 -6.73 13.02 6.22
N THR A 874 -6.19 13.28 7.41
CA THR A 874 -5.19 14.31 7.72
C THR A 874 -3.80 13.73 8.00
N ARG A 875 -3.69 12.46 8.40
CA ARG A 875 -2.38 11.82 8.61
C ARG A 875 -1.83 11.30 7.28
N ILE A 876 -0.58 11.61 7.00
CA ILE A 876 0.19 11.13 5.85
C ILE A 876 1.46 10.44 6.33
N VAL A 877 1.97 9.49 5.55
CA VAL A 877 3.23 8.80 5.83
C VAL A 877 4.39 9.79 5.90
N ARG A 878 5.21 9.66 6.95
CA ARG A 878 6.41 10.46 7.19
C ARG A 878 7.64 9.66 6.77
N LEU A 879 8.29 10.09 5.69
CA LEU A 879 9.64 9.61 5.37
C LEU A 879 10.67 10.31 6.26
N MET A 880 11.51 9.52 6.92
CA MET A 880 12.68 9.94 7.70
C MET A 880 13.95 9.43 7.04
N TYR A 881 14.99 10.25 6.95
CA TYR A 881 16.33 9.85 6.46
C TYR A 881 17.32 9.87 7.63
N LYS A 882 17.84 8.69 7.97
CA LYS A 882 18.65 8.43 9.17
C LYS A 882 19.83 7.51 8.85
N SER A 883 20.87 7.56 9.68
CA SER A 883 21.95 6.57 9.65
C SER A 883 21.43 5.22 10.16
N ARG A 884 21.49 4.19 9.31
CA ARG A 884 21.16 2.80 9.67
C ARG A 884 22.41 2.04 10.10
N LEU A 885 23.52 2.22 9.36
CA LEU A 885 24.78 1.51 9.55
C LEU A 885 25.93 2.50 9.75
N CYS A 886 26.80 2.26 10.72
CA CYS A 886 27.95 3.12 11.00
C CYS A 886 29.26 2.37 10.75
N PHE A 887 29.81 2.49 9.54
CA PHE A 887 31.07 1.84 9.18
C PHE A 887 32.28 2.62 9.71
N ARG A 888 32.99 2.13 10.74
CA ARG A 888 34.14 2.86 11.35
C ARG A 888 35.25 3.08 10.32
N ALA A 889 35.48 2.13 9.42
CA ALA A 889 36.44 2.25 8.33
C ALA A 889 36.15 3.44 7.39
N GLN A 890 34.87 3.81 7.21
CA GLN A 890 34.45 4.91 6.34
C GLN A 890 34.36 6.27 7.06
N ALA A 891 34.56 6.33 8.37
CA ALA A 891 34.39 7.55 9.17
C ALA A 891 35.36 8.69 8.78
N LYS A 892 36.53 8.38 8.20
CA LYS A 892 37.48 9.40 7.70
C LYS A 892 36.99 10.14 6.45
N GLY A 893 36.06 9.55 5.69
CA GLY A 893 35.54 10.11 4.42
C GLY A 893 34.24 10.90 4.55
N GLU A 894 33.75 11.14 5.77
CA GLU A 894 32.43 11.74 6.00
C GLU A 894 32.31 13.17 5.44
N THR A 895 31.16 13.47 4.83
CA THR A 895 30.78 14.85 4.54
C THR A 895 30.40 15.59 5.82
N GLU A 896 30.41 16.93 5.77
CA GLU A 896 29.94 17.77 6.88
C GLU A 896 28.46 17.53 7.22
N ARG A 897 27.63 17.25 6.20
CA ARG A 897 26.21 16.92 6.38
C ARG A 897 25.99 15.54 6.98
N GLU A 898 26.79 14.53 6.60
CA GLU A 898 26.81 13.24 7.31
C GLU A 898 27.12 13.42 8.80
N ARG A 899 28.18 14.18 9.13
CA ARG A 899 28.54 14.47 10.53
C ARG A 899 27.41 15.20 11.27
N LEU A 900 26.84 16.25 10.68
CA LEU A 900 25.75 17.03 11.28
C LEU A 900 24.52 16.15 11.59
N LEU A 901 24.05 15.37 10.61
CA LEU A 901 22.87 14.51 10.81
C LEU A 901 23.15 13.37 11.80
N LEU A 902 24.35 12.79 11.78
CA LEU A 902 24.77 11.78 12.75
C LEU A 902 24.85 12.35 14.17
N THR A 903 25.33 13.58 14.35
CA THR A 903 25.34 14.27 15.65
C THR A 903 23.92 14.49 16.19
N TYR A 904 22.97 14.94 15.37
CA TYR A 904 21.57 15.04 15.79
C TYR A 904 20.96 13.67 16.13
N GLN A 905 21.29 12.62 15.38
CA GLN A 905 20.81 11.27 15.66
C GLN A 905 21.37 10.73 16.99
N VAL A 906 22.69 10.83 17.21
CA VAL A 906 23.32 10.38 18.46
C VAL A 906 22.81 11.18 19.66
N ASN A 907 22.52 12.47 19.49
CA ASN A 907 21.93 13.25 20.58
C ASN A 907 20.46 12.87 20.88
N ASP A 908 19.69 12.38 19.92
CA ASP A 908 18.35 11.82 20.18
C ASP A 908 18.46 10.54 21.03
N GLU A 909 19.40 9.63 20.71
CA GLU A 909 19.70 8.45 21.54
C GLU A 909 20.13 8.87 22.96
N VAL A 910 20.99 9.90 23.11
CA VAL A 910 21.36 10.50 24.42
C VAL A 910 20.14 11.08 25.15
N HIS A 911 19.26 11.79 24.46
CA HIS A 911 18.07 12.41 25.03
C HIS A 911 17.07 11.36 25.54
N GLN A 912 16.91 10.26 24.80
CA GLN A 912 16.09 9.11 25.18
C GLN A 912 16.73 8.29 26.32
N GLY A 913 18.07 8.23 26.38
CA GLY A 913 18.84 7.42 27.35
C GLY A 913 19.42 6.14 26.77
N HIS A 914 19.41 5.98 25.44
CA HIS A 914 20.01 4.86 24.69
C HIS A 914 21.50 5.06 24.36
N PHE A 915 22.14 6.05 24.98
CA PHE A 915 23.57 6.31 24.84
C PHE A 915 24.14 6.68 26.22
N PRO A 916 25.16 5.98 26.73
CA PRO A 916 25.67 6.21 28.08
C PRO A 916 26.43 7.53 28.19
N VAL A 917 25.88 8.47 28.97
CA VAL A 917 26.51 9.72 29.39
C VAL A 917 26.34 9.91 30.89
N ASN A 918 27.32 10.52 31.55
CA ASN A 918 27.13 11.03 32.92
C ASN A 918 26.52 12.45 32.89
N LYS A 919 26.07 12.96 34.04
CA LYS A 919 25.39 14.28 34.13
C LYS A 919 26.23 15.45 33.62
N GLU A 920 27.55 15.43 33.83
CA GLU A 920 28.43 16.54 33.42
C GLU A 920 28.69 16.53 31.91
N LEU A 921 28.97 15.34 31.34
CA LEU A 921 29.05 15.14 29.90
C LEU A 921 27.71 15.45 29.22
N ALA A 922 26.59 15.10 29.84
CA ALA A 922 25.25 15.42 29.35
C ALA A 922 25.01 16.94 29.21
N LEU A 923 25.50 17.75 30.16
CA LEU A 923 25.47 19.22 30.05
C LEU A 923 26.40 19.73 28.93
N GLU A 924 27.59 19.15 28.78
CA GLU A 924 28.56 19.55 27.73
C GLU A 924 28.05 19.23 26.32
N VAL A 925 27.49 18.04 26.09
CA VAL A 925 26.90 17.69 24.78
C VAL A 925 25.63 18.51 24.50
N ALA A 926 24.83 18.84 25.51
CA ALA A 926 23.69 19.74 25.35
C ALA A 926 24.14 21.19 25.02
N ALA A 927 25.24 21.68 25.59
CA ALA A 927 25.82 22.99 25.25
C ALA A 927 26.35 23.03 23.80
N LEU A 928 27.01 21.96 23.35
CA LEU A 928 27.43 21.81 21.96
C LEU A 928 26.21 21.82 21.01
N MET A 929 25.13 21.12 21.35
CA MET A 929 23.90 21.12 20.54
C MET A 929 23.17 22.47 20.56
N ALA A 930 23.21 23.22 21.65
CA ALA A 930 22.71 24.61 21.70
C ALA A 930 23.50 25.52 20.74
N GLN A 931 24.83 25.41 20.73
CA GLN A 931 25.68 26.17 19.81
C GLN A 931 25.47 25.77 18.34
N VAL A 932 25.21 24.48 18.05
CA VAL A 932 24.89 24.01 16.68
C VAL A 932 23.48 24.43 16.23
N GLY A 933 22.50 24.38 17.12
CA GLY A 933 21.08 24.58 16.78
C GLY A 933 20.55 26.01 16.90
N SER A 934 21.22 26.88 17.67
CA SER A 934 20.83 28.29 17.84
C SER A 934 21.96 29.25 17.48
N GLY A 935 23.20 28.89 17.80
CA GLY A 935 24.36 29.76 17.72
C GLY A 935 24.33 30.91 18.75
N PHE A 936 25.50 31.40 19.13
CA PHE A 936 25.62 32.81 19.52
C PHE A 936 25.50 33.64 18.24
N GLY A 937 24.37 34.32 18.06
CA GLY A 937 24.10 35.12 16.87
C GLY A 937 25.13 36.23 16.65
N GLU A 938 25.40 36.57 15.39
CA GLU A 938 26.39 37.59 14.97
C GLU A 938 25.91 39.04 15.21
N GLU A 939 25.20 39.29 16.32
CA GLU A 939 24.96 40.66 16.77
C GLU A 939 26.29 41.27 17.24
N ARG A 940 26.81 42.20 16.43
CA ARG A 940 27.94 43.06 16.80
C ARG A 940 27.71 43.63 18.20
N ALA A 941 28.63 43.36 19.13
CA ALA A 941 28.53 43.90 20.48
C ALA A 941 28.52 45.44 20.45
N PRO A 942 27.47 46.12 20.95
CA PRO A 942 27.47 47.57 21.09
C PRO A 942 28.39 47.94 22.26
N SER A 943 29.53 48.54 21.95
CA SER A 943 30.56 48.90 22.92
C SER A 943 30.23 50.21 23.67
N SER A 944 29.26 50.17 24.57
CA SER A 944 29.05 51.20 25.61
C SER A 944 28.21 50.65 26.77
N ALA A 945 28.42 51.16 27.98
CA ALA A 945 27.84 50.59 29.19
C ALA A 945 26.47 51.20 29.56
N SER A 946 25.53 50.35 29.95
CA SER A 946 24.52 50.66 30.98
C SER A 946 24.01 49.35 31.62
N CYS A 947 23.58 49.42 32.89
CA CYS A 947 23.22 48.24 33.67
C CYS A 947 21.70 48.05 33.79
N SER A 948 21.12 47.19 32.95
CA SER A 948 19.79 46.60 33.13
C SER A 948 19.66 45.27 32.35
N SER A 949 18.65 44.45 32.65
CA SER A 949 18.73 42.98 32.47
C SER A 949 18.28 42.43 31.08
N PRO A 950 19.13 41.65 30.38
CA PRO A 950 18.79 40.99 29.12
C PRO A 950 18.58 39.47 29.27
N GLN A 951 17.61 39.03 30.10
CA GLN A 951 17.45 37.59 30.43
C GLN A 951 16.30 36.78 29.77
N PRO A 952 15.07 37.29 29.52
CA PRO A 952 13.92 36.40 29.27
C PRO A 952 14.03 35.56 27.99
N LYS A 953 14.54 36.13 26.88
CA LYS A 953 14.71 35.39 25.62
C LYS A 953 15.81 34.32 25.74
N THR A 954 16.97 34.67 26.29
CA THR A 954 18.11 33.76 26.47
C THR A 954 17.75 32.59 27.37
N GLN A 955 17.00 32.82 28.44
CA GLN A 955 16.58 31.77 29.35
C GLN A 955 15.51 30.85 28.75
N GLN A 956 14.65 31.36 27.85
CA GLN A 956 13.74 30.53 27.06
C GLN A 956 14.51 29.59 26.11
N ILE A 957 15.55 30.07 25.44
CA ILE A 957 16.41 29.24 24.56
C ILE A 957 17.16 28.17 25.38
N LEU A 958 17.70 28.52 26.55
CA LEU A 958 18.35 27.55 27.46
C LEU A 958 17.39 26.44 27.91
N LEU A 959 16.16 26.80 28.30
CA LEU A 959 15.14 25.83 28.69
C LEU A 959 14.69 24.95 27.52
N GLN A 960 14.64 25.50 26.29
CA GLN A 960 14.37 24.73 25.06
C GLN A 960 15.53 23.78 24.71
N ALA A 961 16.78 24.23 24.85
CA ALA A 961 17.98 23.41 24.62
C ALA A 961 18.08 22.26 25.64
N LEU A 962 17.90 22.54 26.93
CA LEU A 962 17.71 21.50 27.96
C LEU A 962 16.53 20.58 27.61
N GLY A 963 15.42 21.14 27.13
CA GLY A 963 14.21 20.42 26.75
C GLY A 963 14.45 19.38 25.65
N ARG A 964 15.33 19.70 24.70
CA ARG A 964 15.55 18.93 23.47
C ARG A 964 16.80 18.04 23.48
N PHE A 965 17.87 18.45 24.16
CA PHE A 965 19.20 17.87 23.96
C PHE A 965 19.82 17.20 25.20
N TYR A 966 19.23 17.39 26.39
CA TYR A 966 19.68 16.80 27.65
C TYR A 966 18.81 15.57 28.03
N PRO A 967 19.36 14.50 28.63
CA PRO A 967 18.64 13.24 28.86
C PRO A 967 17.36 13.39 29.70
N LYS A 968 16.25 12.77 29.25
CA LYS A 968 14.94 12.80 29.94
C LYS A 968 15.05 12.30 31.38
N HIS A 969 15.70 11.16 31.58
CA HIS A 969 15.84 10.51 32.89
C HIS A 969 16.65 11.33 33.92
N TYR A 970 17.53 12.24 33.49
CA TYR A 970 18.25 13.17 34.37
C TYR A 970 17.46 14.45 34.71
N LYS A 971 16.23 14.59 34.19
CA LYS A 971 15.30 15.70 34.46
C LYS A 971 14.02 15.24 35.15
N GLN A 972 13.78 13.93 35.17
CA GLN A 972 12.73 13.32 35.97
C GLN A 972 12.92 13.74 37.43
N ASP A 973 11.83 14.15 38.06
CA ASP A 973 11.75 14.58 39.46
C ASP A 973 12.58 15.85 39.82
N CYS A 974 13.08 16.61 38.83
CA CYS A 974 13.75 17.89 39.08
C CYS A 974 12.77 19.00 39.51
N SER A 975 13.10 19.70 40.59
CA SER A 975 12.36 20.90 41.03
C SER A 975 12.59 22.11 40.12
N MET A 976 11.74 23.14 40.23
CA MET A 976 11.90 24.38 39.46
C MET A 976 13.21 25.11 39.75
N ASP A 977 13.73 25.04 40.99
CA ASP A 977 15.02 25.61 41.36
C ASP A 977 16.20 24.78 40.81
N GLN A 978 16.08 23.44 40.79
CA GLN A 978 17.06 22.56 40.14
C GLN A 978 17.09 22.74 38.62
N LEU A 979 15.93 22.98 37.98
CA LEU A 979 15.87 23.34 36.57
C LEU A 979 16.47 24.72 36.28
N ARG A 980 16.44 25.65 37.25
CA ARG A 980 17.16 26.93 37.15
C ARG A 980 18.68 26.73 37.25
N ASP A 981 19.16 25.96 38.23
CA ASP A 981 20.58 25.58 38.37
C ASP A 981 21.10 24.91 37.08
N LEU A 982 20.41 23.89 36.58
CA LEU A 982 20.78 23.20 35.34
C LEU A 982 20.81 24.15 34.12
N SER A 983 19.94 25.17 34.09
CA SER A 983 19.91 26.19 33.03
C SER A 983 21.09 27.17 33.13
N GLU A 984 21.48 27.56 34.34
CA GLU A 984 22.63 28.42 34.62
C GLU A 984 23.97 27.70 34.39
N ARG A 985 24.05 26.41 34.76
CA ARG A 985 25.18 25.53 34.44
C ARG A 985 25.29 25.27 32.94
N LEU A 986 24.18 25.08 32.23
CA LEU A 986 24.18 25.00 30.76
C LEU A 986 24.65 26.33 30.13
N ALA A 987 24.17 27.47 30.63
CA ALA A 987 24.59 28.79 30.15
C ALA A 987 26.11 29.00 30.33
N THR A 988 26.64 28.59 31.48
CA THR A 988 28.08 28.61 31.78
C THR A 988 28.86 27.76 30.76
N LYS A 989 28.50 26.48 30.57
CA LYS A 989 29.14 25.61 29.57
C LYS A 989 29.01 26.15 28.14
N TRP A 990 27.86 26.70 27.75
CA TRP A 990 27.62 27.24 26.41
C TRP A 990 28.41 28.55 26.16
N SER A 991 28.59 29.39 27.18
CA SER A 991 29.38 30.64 27.05
C SER A 991 30.84 30.40 26.63
N VAL A 992 31.43 29.27 27.02
CA VAL A 992 32.79 28.85 26.65
C VAL A 992 32.89 28.50 25.15
N LEU A 993 31.77 28.17 24.50
CA LEU A 993 31.70 27.86 23.06
C LEU A 993 31.51 29.10 22.18
N ARG A 994 31.61 30.31 22.74
CA ARG A 994 31.52 31.57 21.98
C ARG A 994 32.65 31.63 20.93
N GLY A 995 32.25 31.76 19.66
CA GLY A 995 33.18 31.75 18.51
C GLY A 995 33.44 30.38 17.90
N CYS A 996 33.01 29.28 18.54
CA CYS A 996 33.02 27.96 17.91
C CYS A 996 31.95 27.89 16.82
N SER A 997 32.33 27.49 15.61
CA SER A 997 31.38 27.25 14.51
C SER A 997 30.56 25.97 14.75
N ALA A 998 29.39 25.86 14.12
CA ALA A 998 28.58 24.64 14.21
C ALA A 998 29.34 23.39 13.73
N SER A 999 30.19 23.52 12.70
CA SER A 999 31.06 22.45 12.20
C SER A 999 32.07 21.98 13.25
N GLU A 1000 32.68 22.93 13.97
CA GLU A 1000 33.64 22.63 15.04
C GLU A 1000 32.96 21.99 16.26
N CYS A 1001 31.78 22.48 16.64
CA CYS A 1001 30.99 21.85 17.70
C CYS A 1001 30.56 20.42 17.34
N VAL A 1002 30.13 20.18 16.09
CA VAL A 1002 29.85 18.82 15.56
C VAL A 1002 31.10 17.94 15.58
N ARG A 1003 32.27 18.48 15.20
CA ARG A 1003 33.55 17.76 15.25
C ARG A 1003 33.93 17.37 16.67
N ILE A 1004 33.82 18.29 17.63
CA ILE A 1004 34.07 18.03 19.06
C ILE A 1004 33.10 16.97 19.58
N TYR A 1005 31.80 17.11 19.32
CA TYR A 1005 30.75 16.17 19.72
C TYR A 1005 31.09 14.74 19.27
N LEU A 1006 31.34 14.54 17.97
CA LEU A 1006 31.64 13.22 17.42
C LEU A 1006 32.99 12.67 17.91
N THR A 1007 33.97 13.54 18.19
CA THR A 1007 35.26 13.13 18.78
C THR A 1007 35.10 12.58 20.19
N VAL A 1008 34.12 13.07 20.97
CA VAL A 1008 33.79 12.51 22.28
C VAL A 1008 32.92 11.27 22.15
N ALA A 1009 31.83 11.32 21.36
CA ALA A 1009 30.90 10.21 21.21
C ALA A 1009 31.56 8.93 20.66
N ARG A 1010 32.52 9.06 19.73
CA ARG A 1010 33.28 7.93 19.15
C ARG A 1010 34.25 7.25 20.12
N LYS A 1011 34.39 7.73 21.36
CA LYS A 1011 35.12 7.01 22.42
C LYS A 1011 34.30 5.86 23.03
N TRP A 1012 32.98 5.84 22.84
CA TRP A 1012 32.17 4.69 23.24
C TRP A 1012 32.41 3.53 22.26
N PRO A 1013 32.83 2.32 22.70
CA PRO A 1013 33.20 1.22 21.79
C PRO A 1013 32.06 0.76 20.85
N LEU A 1014 30.82 0.97 21.29
CA LEU A 1014 29.59 0.63 20.58
C LEU A 1014 28.96 1.84 19.87
N PHE A 1015 29.73 2.92 19.64
CA PHE A 1015 29.28 4.05 18.84
C PHE A 1015 28.76 3.58 17.46
N GLY A 1016 27.50 3.91 17.18
CA GLY A 1016 26.84 3.52 15.94
C GLY A 1016 26.20 2.12 15.95
N ALA A 1017 26.28 1.39 17.07
CA ALA A 1017 25.46 0.19 17.28
C ALA A 1017 23.98 0.56 17.41
N LYS A 1018 23.09 -0.34 16.99
CA LYS A 1018 21.65 -0.23 17.28
C LYS A 1018 21.29 -1.12 18.47
N LEU A 1019 20.64 -0.52 19.46
CA LEU A 1019 20.22 -1.19 20.69
C LEU A 1019 18.78 -1.68 20.56
N PHE A 1020 18.55 -2.93 20.94
CA PHE A 1020 17.21 -3.54 21.01
C PHE A 1020 16.98 -4.06 22.43
N HIS A 1021 15.82 -3.73 23.02
CA HIS A 1021 15.45 -4.24 24.33
C HIS A 1021 15.07 -5.72 24.25
N ALA A 1022 15.62 -6.55 25.14
CA ALA A 1022 15.37 -7.98 25.14
C ALA A 1022 15.15 -8.53 26.56
N LYS A 1023 14.33 -9.58 26.63
CA LYS A 1023 14.12 -10.40 27.83
C LYS A 1023 14.68 -11.80 27.55
N PRO A 1024 15.67 -12.29 28.31
CA PRO A 1024 16.20 -13.63 28.09
C PRO A 1024 15.15 -14.69 28.45
N LEU A 1025 15.06 -15.75 27.63
CA LEU A 1025 14.26 -16.93 27.95
C LEU A 1025 15.06 -17.83 28.91
N PRO A 1026 14.50 -18.26 30.05
CA PRO A 1026 15.28 -18.85 31.13
C PRO A 1026 15.61 -20.33 30.93
N LEU A 1027 16.75 -20.76 31.50
CA LEU A 1027 17.09 -22.17 31.74
C LEU A 1027 17.23 -22.52 33.25
N SER A 1028 17.24 -21.53 34.14
CA SER A 1028 17.23 -21.71 35.60
C SER A 1028 16.73 -20.45 36.33
N SER A 1029 16.29 -20.59 37.57
CA SER A 1029 15.58 -19.56 38.34
C SER A 1029 16.48 -18.52 39.03
N VAL A 1030 17.35 -17.84 38.28
CA VAL A 1030 18.23 -16.77 38.82
C VAL A 1030 18.16 -15.53 37.93
N GLU A 1031 17.82 -14.39 38.56
CA GLU A 1031 17.85 -13.00 38.08
C GLU A 1031 17.18 -12.66 36.73
N GLN A 1032 15.99 -12.03 36.80
CA GLN A 1032 15.21 -11.52 35.66
C GLN A 1032 15.73 -10.18 35.09
N SER A 1033 17.04 -10.04 34.93
CA SER A 1033 17.64 -8.80 34.41
C SER A 1033 17.27 -8.58 32.94
N GLN A 1034 16.70 -7.41 32.64
CA GLN A 1034 16.48 -6.96 31.26
C GLN A 1034 17.84 -6.65 30.62
N VAL A 1035 18.02 -7.05 29.35
CA VAL A 1035 19.29 -6.88 28.63
C VAL A 1035 19.10 -6.09 27.34
N TRP A 1036 20.15 -5.43 26.90
CA TRP A 1036 20.18 -4.76 25.59
C TRP A 1036 21.01 -5.56 24.60
N LEU A 1037 20.46 -5.81 23.41
CA LEU A 1037 21.19 -6.38 22.28
C LEU A 1037 21.75 -5.23 21.45
N ALA A 1038 23.07 -5.09 21.45
CA ALA A 1038 23.78 -4.09 20.65
C ALA A 1038 24.29 -4.73 19.36
N VAL A 1039 23.75 -4.29 18.22
CA VAL A 1039 24.12 -4.79 16.88
C VAL A 1039 25.00 -3.75 16.19
N ASN A 1040 26.21 -4.12 15.77
CA ASN A 1040 27.20 -3.21 15.17
C ASN A 1040 27.86 -3.82 13.91
N GLU A 1041 28.91 -3.20 13.37
CA GLU A 1041 29.62 -3.70 12.18
C GLU A 1041 30.38 -5.04 12.41
N ASP A 1042 30.75 -5.33 13.66
CA ASP A 1042 31.56 -6.50 14.04
C ASP A 1042 30.67 -7.74 14.33
N GLY A 1043 29.47 -7.52 14.88
CA GLY A 1043 28.57 -8.57 15.33
C GLY A 1043 27.47 -8.10 16.29
N LEU A 1044 27.09 -9.00 17.20
CA LEU A 1044 26.09 -8.76 18.24
C LEU A 1044 26.70 -8.90 19.64
N CYS A 1045 26.45 -7.91 20.50
CA CYS A 1045 26.88 -7.90 21.91
C CYS A 1045 25.66 -7.85 22.83
N VAL A 1046 25.74 -8.49 24.01
CA VAL A 1046 24.69 -8.42 25.04
C VAL A 1046 25.17 -7.54 26.20
N LEU A 1047 24.41 -6.49 26.52
CA LEU A 1047 24.72 -5.53 27.58
C LEU A 1047 23.77 -5.69 28.77
N ASP A 1048 24.25 -5.25 29.93
CA ASP A 1048 23.42 -5.03 31.10
C ASP A 1048 22.40 -3.90 30.89
N TYR A 1049 21.43 -3.81 31.81
CA TYR A 1049 20.46 -2.72 31.84
C TYR A 1049 21.13 -1.33 31.96
N THR A 1050 22.35 -1.24 32.50
CA THR A 1050 23.08 0.02 32.67
C THR A 1050 23.80 0.50 31.39
N MET A 1051 23.93 -0.35 30.37
CA MET A 1051 24.71 -0.14 29.15
C MET A 1051 26.23 0.06 29.38
N VAL A 1052 26.74 -0.29 30.58
CA VAL A 1052 28.15 -0.13 30.95
C VAL A 1052 28.92 -1.44 30.84
N SER A 1053 28.27 -2.59 31.03
CA SER A 1053 28.95 -3.90 31.04
C SER A 1053 28.40 -4.88 30.00
N VAL A 1054 29.31 -5.66 29.39
CA VAL A 1054 28.99 -6.72 28.42
C VAL A 1054 28.81 -8.02 29.19
N CYS A 1055 27.57 -8.45 29.44
CA CYS A 1055 27.28 -9.56 30.36
C CYS A 1055 27.73 -10.94 29.87
N LEU A 1056 27.62 -11.19 28.56
CA LEU A 1056 27.66 -12.54 27.99
C LEU A 1056 28.56 -12.67 26.75
N GLY A 1057 29.41 -11.67 26.50
CA GLY A 1057 30.37 -11.64 25.39
C GLY A 1057 29.83 -11.04 24.09
N SER A 1058 30.65 -11.13 23.04
CA SER A 1058 30.40 -10.61 21.69
C SER A 1058 30.47 -11.73 20.65
N CYS A 1059 29.42 -11.86 19.84
CA CYS A 1059 29.32 -12.87 18.79
C CYS A 1059 29.55 -12.23 17.42
N LEU A 1060 30.69 -12.55 16.79
CA LEU A 1060 30.98 -12.19 15.40
C LEU A 1060 29.96 -12.84 14.45
N TYR A 1061 29.57 -12.14 13.38
CA TYR A 1061 28.63 -12.67 12.38
C TYR A 1061 29.05 -14.03 11.79
N VAL A 1062 30.36 -14.27 11.64
CA VAL A 1062 30.94 -15.52 11.10
C VAL A 1062 30.64 -16.75 11.99
N CYS A 1063 30.31 -16.55 13.26
CA CYS A 1063 30.04 -17.64 14.21
C CYS A 1063 28.58 -18.14 14.20
N PHE A 1064 27.66 -17.46 13.49
CA PHE A 1064 26.24 -17.83 13.46
C PHE A 1064 25.93 -18.99 12.49
N LEU A 1065 26.20 -20.23 12.94
CA LEU A 1065 26.01 -21.45 12.15
C LEU A 1065 24.54 -21.78 11.78
N SER A 1066 23.54 -21.13 12.38
CA SER A 1066 22.12 -21.33 12.04
C SER A 1066 21.23 -20.13 12.41
N ALA A 1067 21.28 -19.04 11.63
CA ALA A 1067 20.51 -17.81 11.91
C ALA A 1067 19.85 -17.16 10.68
N PHE A 1068 19.55 -17.93 9.63
CA PHE A 1068 18.91 -17.42 8.39
C PHE A 1068 17.62 -16.62 8.67
N THR A 1069 16.84 -17.02 9.68
CA THR A 1069 15.57 -16.38 10.07
C THR A 1069 15.73 -15.07 10.86
N ILE A 1070 16.88 -14.83 11.51
CA ILE A 1070 17.09 -13.63 12.35
C ILE A 1070 17.76 -12.52 11.52
N VAL A 1071 18.78 -12.86 10.74
CA VAL A 1071 19.48 -11.88 9.90
C VAL A 1071 18.52 -11.22 8.90
N GLN A 1072 17.59 -11.99 8.32
CA GLN A 1072 16.60 -11.52 7.34
C GLN A 1072 15.47 -10.63 7.93
N VAL A 1073 15.48 -10.38 9.24
CA VAL A 1073 14.59 -9.41 9.92
C VAL A 1073 15.37 -8.17 10.37
N MET A 1074 16.71 -8.21 10.38
CA MET A 1074 17.58 -7.12 10.84
C MET A 1074 18.38 -6.45 9.70
N MET A 1075 18.50 -7.10 8.53
CA MET A 1075 19.02 -6.57 7.26
C MET A 1075 17.89 -6.20 6.28
#